data_AF-A0A9R0EPE0-F1
#
_entry.id   AF-A0A9R0EPE0-F1
#
_cell.length_a   1.000
_cell.length_b   1.000
_cell.length_c   1.000
_cell.angle_alpha   90.00
_cell.angle_beta   90.00
_cell.angle_gamma   90.00
#
_symmetry.space_group_name_H-M   'P 1'
#
loop_
_entity.id
_entity.type
_entity.pdbx_description
1 polymer ?
#
loop_
_entity_poly.entity_id
_entity_poly.type
_entity_poly.pdbx_seq_one_letter_code
_entity_poly.pdbx_strand_id
1 'polypeptide(L)'
;MSLVLRRTYLKAKNNILSPGTGNISVSGQLQTFVARTFSEDKSGNNPQFSSSTILIENGFNVQELPVAIKKLRNLADIDDKPNEEQAASAQDTLSYQLIQEEFKQCLDLRDVFSLLSKCTKITPNIALGAIERIYDIEKNPNSLSLDPKIMQINLAKGAILDKLLKVVMKTEDTCTILEILNTVSSFMEPFKYKFHDELLLRVIDNKLSIDQLCEFINFLIKNKNDIKYSETIDKLWVGFVAKEKEIDENNIVQVFGILHGLKVSKRIILTLLEQKLCDLWFKIKVPVMQDILTSFVMEKYLSVQSFGVVGSWLCANIHALDEDSLLDIISKLTRLKYTDDKIEKAVEKYMRFRGDKVESHVLIVGLLNFCMQFQIYNKQILNSCCDYFLSNWHVVPPSFLKSFIYPFGYLQYDPVNNTEFWKLVDEIMNENFDKMTSCDLSSIILSSIYLGKYPSALVRRMLSPEYLAKVKNADMWKRFYLIDTAMTLECEKYLGPLLPKDQWSKPITQDFRVKNILEKIMDVLVNVAGGQDKLSVAVSIPYLPSDETYLLDVMLHSAGLGSKTFNWKSKTVRNANIAILIHLPDHYCSNNEHLIGPQVMKKRHLKILGMKVVSLKYSLLSQFYTTYNKNGLTEYLLESINNAEQCM
;
A
#
# COMPACT_ATOMS: atom_id res chain seq x y z
N MET A 1 11.27 10.58 55.37
CA MET A 1 10.35 9.44 55.63
C MET A 1 9.11 9.63 54.76
N SER A 2 8.63 8.53 54.18
CA SER A 2 7.51 8.35 53.25
C SER A 2 7.57 9.05 51.87
N LEU A 3 7.80 8.20 50.88
CA LEU A 3 7.30 8.25 49.50
C LEU A 3 5.87 8.79 49.38
N VAL A 4 5.56 9.43 48.24
CA VAL A 4 4.44 9.17 47.31
C VAL A 4 4.22 10.39 46.39
N LEU A 5 4.56 10.18 45.12
CA LEU A 5 3.73 10.42 43.92
C LEU A 5 2.67 11.54 43.92
N ARG A 6 2.84 12.42 42.90
CA ARG A 6 1.89 12.86 41.85
C ARG A 6 1.59 14.36 41.75
N ARG A 7 1.97 14.85 40.56
CA ARG A 7 1.27 15.75 39.62
C ARG A 7 1.14 17.23 39.96
N THR A 8 1.69 18.03 39.05
CA THR A 8 1.12 19.30 38.61
C THR A 8 0.92 19.28 37.09
N TYR A 9 -0.30 18.99 36.67
CA TYR A 9 -1.01 19.85 35.70
C TYR A 9 -2.39 20.09 36.31
N LEU A 10 -2.65 21.35 36.68
CA LEU A 10 -3.92 22.06 36.57
C LEU A 10 -3.94 23.23 37.57
N LYS A 11 -3.70 24.44 37.04
CA LYS A 11 -4.24 25.66 37.63
C LYS A 11 -5.48 26.05 36.82
N ALA A 12 -6.64 25.77 37.38
CA ALA A 12 -7.81 26.62 37.34
C ALA A 12 -8.77 26.15 38.45
N LYS A 13 -8.59 26.77 39.61
CA LYS A 13 -9.55 26.94 40.71
C LYS A 13 -10.95 27.32 40.15
N ASN A 14 -12.09 27.05 40.79
CA ASN A 14 -12.37 27.01 42.22
C ASN A 14 -13.84 26.59 42.48
N ASN A 15 -14.08 26.17 43.72
CA ASN A 15 -15.35 26.23 44.48
C ASN A 15 -16.38 25.12 44.20
N ILE A 16 -17.03 24.45 45.18
CA ILE A 16 -17.14 24.63 46.63
C ILE A 16 -17.88 23.37 47.20
N LEU A 17 -17.56 22.99 48.44
CA LEU A 17 -18.31 22.20 49.43
C LEU A 17 -18.48 20.66 49.29
N SER A 18 -18.03 19.98 50.36
CA SER A 18 -18.35 18.63 50.84
C SER A 18 -19.51 18.69 51.86
N PRO A 19 -19.93 17.57 52.51
CA PRO A 19 -20.18 16.21 52.04
C PRO A 19 -21.59 15.69 52.50
N GLY A 20 -22.06 14.57 51.95
CA GLY A 20 -23.26 13.89 52.45
C GLY A 20 -23.36 12.44 51.98
N THR A 21 -23.46 11.54 52.94
CA THR A 21 -23.56 10.06 52.88
C THR A 21 -24.74 9.52 52.08
N GLY A 22 -24.57 8.37 51.41
CA GLY A 22 -25.70 7.52 50.98
C GLY A 22 -25.37 6.57 49.83
N ASN A 23 -25.66 5.28 50.02
CA ASN A 23 -25.49 4.21 49.04
C ASN A 23 -26.44 4.33 47.83
N ILE A 24 -26.09 3.56 46.78
CA ILE A 24 -26.92 2.99 45.69
C ILE A 24 -26.80 3.68 44.30
N SER A 25 -26.02 2.98 43.47
CA SER A 25 -26.27 2.51 42.09
C SER A 25 -26.26 3.42 40.85
N VAL A 26 -25.55 2.85 39.86
CA VAL A 26 -25.61 2.92 38.39
C VAL A 26 -25.02 4.13 37.64
N SER A 27 -24.03 3.75 36.83
CA SER A 27 -23.71 4.21 35.45
C SER A 27 -23.11 5.59 35.24
N GLY A 28 -21.85 5.57 34.77
CA GLY A 28 -21.22 6.68 34.07
C GLY A 28 -19.77 6.88 34.51
N GLN A 29 -18.84 6.04 34.04
CA GLN A 29 -17.42 6.33 34.18
C GLN A 29 -16.74 6.36 32.82
N LEU A 30 -16.32 7.58 32.46
CA LEU A 30 -15.18 7.86 31.60
C LEU A 30 -14.00 6.97 32.01
N GLN A 31 -13.61 6.03 31.14
CA GLN A 31 -12.48 5.15 31.39
C GLN A 31 -11.16 5.85 31.09
N THR A 32 -10.45 6.18 32.16
CA THR A 32 -8.99 6.31 32.18
C THR A 32 -8.34 4.95 31.94
N PHE A 33 -7.33 4.91 31.05
CA PHE A 33 -6.49 3.74 30.74
C PHE A 33 -5.99 3.00 31.99
N VAL A 34 -6.31 1.71 32.12
CA VAL A 34 -5.77 0.81 33.14
C VAL A 34 -5.14 -0.41 32.44
N ALA A 35 -3.81 -0.51 32.48
CA ALA A 35 -3.09 -1.70 32.02
C ALA A 35 -3.11 -2.79 33.10
N ARG A 36 -3.42 -4.04 32.72
CA ARG A 36 -3.26 -5.24 33.57
C ARG A 36 -2.09 -6.07 33.05
N THR A 37 -1.16 -6.43 33.93
CA THR A 37 0.05 -7.22 33.63
C THR A 37 -0.09 -8.67 34.08
N PHE A 38 0.28 -9.62 33.22
CA PHE A 38 0.37 -11.05 33.55
C PHE A 38 1.84 -11.51 33.41
N SER A 39 2.32 -12.33 34.34
CA SER A 39 3.70 -12.83 34.38
C SER A 39 3.69 -14.35 34.20
N GLU A 40 4.22 -14.84 33.08
CA GLU A 40 4.49 -16.27 32.87
C GLU A 40 5.94 -16.58 33.27
N ASP A 41 6.14 -16.95 34.54
CA ASP A 41 7.41 -17.52 35.01
C ASP A 41 7.46 -19.02 34.67
N LYS A 42 7.82 -19.37 33.44
CA LYS A 42 8.30 -20.74 33.14
C LYS A 42 9.49 -20.74 32.18
N SER A 43 10.66 -20.96 32.77
CA SER A 43 11.94 -21.43 32.19
C SER A 43 12.84 -20.41 31.46
N GLY A 44 14.05 -20.16 31.99
CA GLY A 44 15.18 -19.66 31.18
C GLY A 44 16.13 -18.59 31.78
N ASN A 45 16.95 -18.95 32.77
CA ASN A 45 18.38 -18.58 32.89
C ASN A 45 18.91 -17.11 32.80
N ASN A 46 18.16 -16.04 33.09
CA ASN A 46 18.76 -14.70 33.29
C ASN A 46 18.36 -14.03 34.62
N PRO A 47 19.31 -13.69 35.52
CA PRO A 47 19.01 -13.24 36.90
C PRO A 47 18.61 -11.75 37.02
N GLN A 48 18.43 -11.04 35.90
CA GLN A 48 18.20 -9.59 35.84
C GLN A 48 16.87 -9.19 35.17
N PHE A 49 16.23 -10.08 34.40
CA PHE A 49 15.00 -9.80 33.64
C PHE A 49 13.90 -10.81 33.91
N SER A 50 12.65 -10.33 33.89
CA SER A 50 11.46 -11.17 33.73
C SER A 50 10.68 -10.72 32.49
N SER A 51 10.30 -11.66 31.63
CA SER A 51 9.36 -11.41 30.54
C SER A 51 7.93 -11.40 31.07
N SER A 52 7.19 -10.33 30.77
CA SER A 52 5.78 -10.20 31.13
C SER A 52 5.00 -9.71 29.92
N THR A 53 3.68 -9.86 29.96
CA THR A 53 2.78 -9.32 28.95
C THR A 53 1.91 -8.22 29.55
N ILE A 54 1.76 -7.12 28.81
CA ILE A 54 0.79 -6.06 29.10
C ILE A 54 -0.39 -6.24 28.17
N LEU A 55 -1.61 -6.26 28.73
CA LEU A 55 -2.83 -6.15 27.95
C LEU A 55 -3.16 -4.68 27.71
N ILE A 56 -3.22 -4.28 26.44
CA ILE A 56 -3.70 -2.96 26.02
C ILE A 56 -5.05 -3.11 25.34
N GLU A 57 -6.03 -2.36 25.84
CA GLU A 57 -7.38 -2.29 25.29
C GLU A 57 -7.53 -1.00 24.47
N ASN A 58 -7.72 -1.14 23.15
CA ASN A 58 -8.02 -0.06 22.22
C ASN A 58 -9.42 -0.27 21.63
N GLY A 59 -10.43 0.34 22.26
CA GLY A 59 -11.84 0.08 21.94
C GLY A 59 -12.19 -1.38 22.24
N PHE A 60 -12.79 -2.10 21.29
CA PHE A 60 -13.12 -3.52 21.43
C PHE A 60 -11.93 -4.48 21.19
N ASN A 61 -10.73 -3.97 20.92
CA ASN A 61 -9.55 -4.79 20.66
C ASN A 61 -8.65 -4.86 21.90
N VAL A 62 -8.53 -6.04 22.48
CA VAL A 62 -7.54 -6.35 23.53
C VAL A 62 -6.32 -6.99 22.86
N GLN A 63 -5.14 -6.42 23.08
CA GLN A 63 -3.88 -6.92 22.54
C GLN A 63 -2.89 -7.18 23.67
N GLU A 64 -2.26 -8.36 23.66
CA GLU A 64 -1.17 -8.69 24.57
C GLU A 64 0.17 -8.24 23.95
N LEU A 65 1.00 -7.54 24.72
CA LEU A 65 2.28 -7.02 24.26
C LEU A 65 3.39 -7.52 25.18
N PRO A 66 4.49 -8.03 24.62
CA PRO A 66 5.61 -8.46 25.43
C PRO A 66 6.38 -7.26 25.96
N VAL A 67 6.77 -7.34 27.23
CA VAL A 67 7.56 -6.34 27.93
C VAL A 67 8.66 -7.04 28.73
N ALA A 68 9.85 -6.45 28.72
CA ALA A 68 10.93 -6.85 29.62
C ALA A 68 10.83 -6.01 30.90
N ILE A 69 10.79 -6.67 32.05
CA ILE A 69 10.78 -6.03 33.37
C ILE A 69 12.14 -6.31 34.04
N LYS A 70 12.82 -5.24 34.44
CA LYS A 70 14.07 -5.32 35.21
C LYS A 70 13.75 -5.62 36.68
N LYS A 71 14.34 -6.68 37.22
CA LYS A 71 14.16 -7.06 38.62
C LYS A 71 15.13 -6.25 39.50
N LEU A 72 14.66 -5.13 40.03
CA LEU A 72 15.44 -4.28 40.93
C LEU A 72 15.66 -5.01 42.28
N ARG A 73 16.92 -5.13 42.69
CA ARG A 73 17.27 -5.70 44.00
C ARG A 73 17.28 -4.63 45.10
N ASN A 74 17.44 -3.35 44.74
CA ASN A 74 17.42 -2.21 45.65
C ASN A 74 16.63 -1.04 45.03
N LEU A 75 15.84 -0.34 45.85
CA LEU A 75 15.03 0.84 45.47
C LEU A 75 15.87 2.11 45.24
N ALA A 76 17.18 2.08 45.54
CA ALA A 76 18.09 3.22 45.38
C ALA A 76 18.46 3.51 43.91
N ASP A 77 18.32 2.53 43.02
CA ASP A 77 18.63 2.66 41.58
C ASP A 77 17.53 3.43 40.80
N ILE A 78 16.46 3.86 41.47
CA ILE A 78 15.36 4.66 40.87
C ILE A 78 15.68 6.17 40.91
N ASP A 79 16.60 6.58 41.78
CA ASP A 79 16.86 8.00 42.11
C ASP A 79 18.15 8.58 41.49
N ASP A 80 18.76 7.91 40.51
CA ASP A 80 19.81 8.53 39.69
C ASP A 80 19.16 9.59 38.78
N LYS A 81 19.09 10.82 39.31
CA LYS A 81 18.95 12.03 38.50
C LYS A 81 19.94 11.96 37.34
N PRO A 82 19.59 12.48 36.15
CA PRO A 82 20.54 12.57 35.05
C PRO A 82 21.72 13.42 35.55
N ASN A 83 22.88 12.79 35.74
CA ASN A 83 24.10 13.56 35.97
C ASN A 83 24.32 14.40 34.72
N GLU A 84 24.44 15.71 34.94
CA GLU A 84 24.88 16.67 33.94
C GLU A 84 26.10 16.11 33.21
N GLU A 85 26.08 16.18 31.88
CA GLU A 85 27.21 15.91 31.01
C GLU A 85 28.46 16.62 31.56
N GLN A 86 29.34 15.88 32.23
CA GLN A 86 30.70 16.34 32.40
C GLN A 86 31.40 16.14 31.07
N ALA A 87 31.52 17.24 30.32
CA ALA A 87 32.29 17.33 29.09
C ALA A 87 33.60 16.54 29.23
N ALA A 88 33.81 15.59 28.32
CA ALA A 88 35.03 14.81 28.22
C ALA A 88 36.24 15.76 28.28
N SER A 89 37.09 15.59 29.28
CA SER A 89 38.29 16.39 29.41
C SER A 89 39.22 16.06 28.24
N ALA A 90 39.79 17.07 27.59
CA ALA A 90 40.68 16.94 26.43
C ALA A 90 41.93 16.06 26.67
N GLN A 91 42.21 15.67 27.92
CA GLN A 91 43.28 14.76 28.30
C GLN A 91 42.92 13.27 28.05
N ASP A 92 41.64 12.89 28.14
CA ASP A 92 41.21 11.50 27.92
C ASP A 92 41.26 11.11 26.45
N THR A 93 40.95 12.04 25.53
CA THR A 93 40.98 11.82 24.07
C THR A 93 42.41 11.63 23.54
N LEU A 94 43.38 12.36 24.11
CA LEU A 94 44.80 12.25 23.74
C LEU A 94 45.39 10.89 24.20
N SER A 95 44.98 10.41 25.38
CA SER A 95 45.37 9.09 25.88
C SER A 95 44.78 7.95 25.06
N TYR A 96 43.56 8.13 24.52
CA TYR A 96 42.86 7.15 23.68
C TYR A 96 43.60 6.89 22.36
N GLN A 97 44.06 7.96 21.70
CA GLN A 97 44.74 7.87 20.41
C GLN A 97 46.11 7.19 20.51
N LEU A 98 46.89 7.52 21.54
CA LEU A 98 48.18 6.88 21.82
C LEU A 98 48.04 5.37 22.08
N ILE A 99 47.00 4.98 22.81
CA ILE A 99 46.71 3.58 23.12
C ILE A 99 46.24 2.82 21.87
N GLN A 100 45.42 3.43 21.01
CA GLN A 100 45.02 2.85 19.73
C GLN A 100 46.22 2.65 18.78
N GLU A 101 47.19 3.57 18.77
CA GLU A 101 48.41 3.41 17.97
C GLU A 101 49.28 2.23 18.43
N GLU A 102 49.39 1.99 19.75
CA GLU A 102 50.11 0.82 20.28
C GLU A 102 49.39 -0.50 19.98
N PHE A 103 48.06 -0.54 20.04
CA PHE A 103 47.31 -1.73 19.63
C PHE A 103 47.39 -1.97 18.12
N LYS A 104 47.44 -0.93 17.27
CA LYS A 104 47.65 -1.06 15.82
C LYS A 104 48.99 -1.71 15.45
N GLN A 105 50.00 -1.62 16.31
CA GLN A 105 51.30 -2.27 16.12
C GLN A 105 51.29 -3.78 16.40
N CYS A 106 50.24 -4.32 17.03
CA CYS A 106 50.13 -5.76 17.30
C CYS A 106 49.83 -6.54 16.02
N LEU A 107 50.65 -7.53 15.65
CA LEU A 107 50.48 -8.32 14.43
C LEU A 107 49.70 -9.62 14.69
N ASP A 108 49.84 -10.20 15.88
CA ASP A 108 49.17 -11.44 16.30
C ASP A 108 48.25 -11.21 17.52
N LEU A 109 47.23 -12.07 17.67
CA LEU A 109 46.37 -12.09 18.87
C LEU A 109 47.18 -12.22 20.17
N ARG A 110 48.34 -12.90 20.14
CA ARG A 110 49.25 -13.05 21.29
C ARG A 110 49.82 -11.71 21.76
N ASP A 111 50.10 -10.80 20.84
CA ASP A 111 50.68 -9.50 21.15
C ASP A 111 49.65 -8.62 21.85
N VAL A 112 48.41 -8.63 21.35
CA VAL A 112 47.28 -7.93 21.96
C VAL A 112 47.03 -8.42 23.40
N PHE A 113 47.01 -9.75 23.62
CA PHE A 113 46.85 -10.31 24.96
C PHE A 113 48.06 -10.04 25.89
N SER A 114 49.27 -9.89 25.33
CA SER A 114 50.47 -9.54 26.10
C SER A 114 50.51 -8.08 26.54
N LEU A 115 49.96 -7.17 25.72
CA LEU A 115 49.77 -5.77 26.07
C LEU A 115 48.69 -5.63 27.14
N LEU A 116 47.59 -6.35 26.98
CA LEU A 116 46.51 -6.41 27.98
C LEU A 116 46.95 -6.94 29.34
N SER A 117 47.89 -7.90 29.38
CA SER A 117 48.42 -8.44 30.65
C SER A 117 49.40 -7.49 31.36
N LYS A 118 50.01 -6.56 30.62
CA LYS A 118 50.87 -5.50 31.17
C LYS A 118 50.08 -4.30 31.71
N CYS A 119 48.82 -4.12 31.30
CA CYS A 119 47.96 -3.06 31.81
C CYS A 119 47.51 -3.37 33.27
N THR A 120 47.90 -2.52 34.21
CA THR A 120 47.54 -2.66 35.65
C THR A 120 46.07 -2.36 35.93
N LYS A 121 45.42 -1.52 35.10
CA LYS A 121 43.98 -1.30 35.08
C LYS A 121 43.49 -1.27 33.63
N ILE A 122 42.51 -2.12 33.32
CA ILE A 122 41.82 -2.12 32.02
C ILE A 122 40.78 -1.01 32.09
N THR A 123 41.01 0.11 31.40
CA THR A 123 40.00 1.16 31.21
C THR A 123 39.08 0.81 30.04
N PRO A 124 37.84 1.33 30.02
CA PRO A 124 36.92 1.33 28.87
C PRO A 124 37.58 1.43 27.50
N ASN A 125 38.43 2.44 27.36
CA ASN A 125 39.10 2.84 26.12
C ASN A 125 40.14 1.81 25.66
N ILE A 126 40.89 1.24 26.61
CA ILE A 126 41.84 0.14 26.38
C ILE A 126 41.09 -1.14 25.98
N ALA A 127 39.95 -1.41 26.62
CA ALA A 127 39.14 -2.59 26.30
C ALA A 127 38.56 -2.53 24.89
N LEU A 128 38.12 -1.34 24.48
CA LEU A 128 37.55 -1.06 23.16
C LEU A 128 38.60 -1.17 22.06
N GLY A 129 39.75 -0.48 22.20
CA GLY A 129 40.86 -0.58 21.24
C GLY A 129 41.45 -1.99 21.13
N ALA A 130 41.46 -2.76 22.22
CA ALA A 130 41.86 -4.16 22.18
C ALA A 130 40.87 -5.04 21.42
N ILE A 131 39.56 -4.81 21.55
CA ILE A 131 38.52 -5.56 20.82
C ILE A 131 38.51 -5.19 19.34
N GLU A 132 38.64 -3.92 18.98
CA GLU A 132 38.80 -3.45 17.58
C GLU A 132 40.00 -4.13 16.91
N ARG A 133 41.14 -4.22 17.61
CA ARG A 133 42.34 -4.86 17.05
C ARG A 133 42.20 -6.37 16.93
N ILE A 134 41.58 -7.03 17.91
CA ILE A 134 41.26 -8.47 17.83
C ILE A 134 40.40 -8.73 16.60
N TYR A 135 39.42 -7.86 16.34
CA TYR A 135 38.57 -7.93 15.15
C TYR A 135 39.35 -7.71 13.83
N ASP A 136 40.25 -6.71 13.77
CA ASP A 136 41.08 -6.46 12.59
C ASP A 136 42.01 -7.62 12.24
N ILE A 137 42.56 -8.31 13.25
CA ILE A 137 43.47 -9.45 13.06
C ILE A 137 42.69 -10.67 12.52
N GLU A 138 41.43 -10.85 12.91
CA GLU A 138 40.57 -11.93 12.40
C GLU A 138 40.04 -11.70 10.98
N LYS A 139 39.94 -10.43 10.53
CA LYS A 139 39.49 -10.08 9.17
C LYS A 139 40.52 -10.45 8.08
N ASN A 140 41.79 -10.67 8.44
CA ASN A 140 42.84 -11.05 7.49
C ASN A 140 42.88 -12.58 7.30
N PRO A 141 42.55 -13.10 6.09
CA PRO A 141 42.36 -14.53 5.84
C PRO A 141 43.64 -15.38 5.87
N ASN A 142 44.82 -14.79 6.08
CA ASN A 142 46.10 -15.50 6.04
C ASN A 142 46.58 -16.08 7.39
N SER A 143 45.87 -15.88 8.51
CA SER A 143 46.26 -16.41 9.84
C SER A 143 45.48 -17.65 10.28
N LEU A 144 44.57 -18.18 9.45
CA LEU A 144 43.81 -19.40 9.71
C LEU A 144 44.62 -20.68 9.42
N SER A 145 45.73 -20.88 10.14
CA SER A 145 46.26 -22.24 10.34
C SER A 145 45.63 -22.83 11.61
N LEU A 146 44.69 -23.76 11.43
CA LEU A 146 44.12 -24.56 12.51
C LEU A 146 45.22 -25.42 13.15
N ASP A 147 45.74 -25.00 14.30
CA ASP A 147 46.68 -25.80 15.09
C ASP A 147 46.02 -26.23 16.42
N PRO A 148 45.93 -27.54 16.73
CA PRO A 148 45.14 -28.09 17.85
C PRO A 148 45.66 -27.72 19.26
N LYS A 149 46.79 -27.02 19.37
CA LYS A 149 47.32 -26.48 20.63
C LYS A 149 46.61 -25.20 21.12
N ILE A 150 45.77 -24.58 20.30
CA ILE A 150 45.04 -23.33 20.65
C ILE A 150 43.88 -23.58 21.62
N MET A 151 43.36 -24.81 21.71
CA MET A 151 42.18 -25.13 22.52
C MET A 151 42.41 -24.93 24.04
N GLN A 152 43.62 -25.13 24.53
CA GLN A 152 44.00 -24.91 25.94
C GLN A 152 44.32 -23.44 26.23
N ILE A 153 44.80 -22.70 25.23
CA ILE A 153 45.07 -21.26 25.29
C ILE A 153 43.76 -20.44 25.25
N ASN A 154 42.67 -20.99 24.70
CA ASN A 154 41.35 -20.37 24.65
C ASN A 154 40.69 -20.20 26.02
N LEU A 155 41.06 -20.98 27.03
CA LEU A 155 40.41 -20.96 28.36
C LEU A 155 40.89 -19.77 29.23
N ALA A 156 42.21 -19.49 29.21
CA ALA A 156 42.78 -18.32 29.88
C ALA A 156 42.48 -17.01 29.12
N LYS A 157 42.45 -17.07 27.78
CA LYS A 157 42.02 -15.95 26.93
C LYS A 157 40.54 -15.62 27.11
N GLY A 158 39.69 -16.63 27.33
CA GLY A 158 38.27 -16.43 27.63
C GLY A 158 38.02 -15.66 28.92
N ALA A 159 38.87 -15.80 29.94
CA ALA A 159 38.77 -15.04 31.20
C ALA A 159 39.18 -13.57 31.07
N ILE A 160 40.23 -13.29 30.27
CA ILE A 160 40.67 -11.93 29.96
C ILE A 160 39.61 -11.22 29.11
N LEU A 161 39.05 -11.92 28.13
CA LEU A 161 37.94 -11.44 27.33
C LEU A 161 36.70 -11.19 28.20
N ASP A 162 36.28 -12.11 29.07
CA ASP A 162 35.14 -11.91 29.98
C ASP A 162 35.37 -10.69 30.91
N LYS A 163 36.62 -10.40 31.27
CA LYS A 163 36.97 -9.20 32.05
C LYS A 163 36.92 -7.93 31.20
N LEU A 164 37.41 -7.95 29.97
CA LEU A 164 37.32 -6.84 29.01
C LEU A 164 35.86 -6.54 28.66
N LEU A 165 35.08 -7.57 28.36
CA LEU A 165 33.66 -7.49 28.04
C LEU A 165 32.85 -6.95 29.23
N LYS A 166 33.15 -7.37 30.47
CA LYS A 166 32.54 -6.75 31.66
C LYS A 166 32.92 -5.27 31.84
N VAL A 167 34.08 -4.85 31.37
CA VAL A 167 34.49 -3.44 31.40
C VAL A 167 33.78 -2.66 30.30
N VAL A 168 33.62 -3.22 29.10
CA VAL A 168 32.82 -2.64 28.00
C VAL A 168 31.32 -2.60 28.32
N MET A 169 30.76 -3.61 29.00
CA MET A 169 29.37 -3.55 29.46
C MET A 169 29.12 -2.41 30.46
N LYS A 170 30.17 -1.95 31.16
CA LYS A 170 30.10 -0.79 32.08
C LYS A 170 30.31 0.56 31.39
N THR A 171 30.63 0.60 30.10
CA THR A 171 30.82 1.87 29.38
C THR A 171 29.48 2.41 28.92
N GLU A 172 29.22 3.70 29.10
CA GLU A 172 27.99 4.34 28.61
C GLU A 172 27.93 4.42 27.07
N ASP A 173 29.07 4.20 26.41
CA ASP A 173 29.14 4.19 24.96
C ASP A 173 28.34 3.00 24.39
N THR A 174 27.34 3.35 23.59
CA THR A 174 26.37 2.44 23.00
C THR A 174 26.71 2.15 21.54
N CYS A 175 27.38 3.08 20.86
CA CYS A 175 27.78 2.94 19.46
C CYS A 175 28.76 1.77 19.30
N THR A 176 29.70 1.64 20.22
CA THR A 176 30.72 0.59 20.20
C THR A 176 30.17 -0.78 20.57
N ILE A 177 29.13 -0.85 21.41
CA ILE A 177 28.39 -2.09 21.66
C ILE A 177 27.63 -2.54 20.41
N LEU A 178 27.02 -1.61 19.67
CA LEU A 178 26.31 -1.89 18.41
C LEU A 178 27.28 -2.32 17.30
N GLU A 179 28.44 -1.68 17.19
CA GLU A 179 29.49 -2.09 16.25
C GLU A 179 30.01 -3.49 16.56
N ILE A 180 30.31 -3.78 17.84
CA ILE A 180 30.72 -5.11 18.29
C ILE A 180 29.65 -6.16 17.98
N LEU A 181 28.37 -5.86 18.19
CA LEU A 181 27.28 -6.77 17.84
C LEU A 181 27.21 -7.04 16.32
N ASN A 182 27.38 -6.00 15.50
CA ASN A 182 27.38 -6.09 14.04
C ASN A 182 28.60 -6.85 13.47
N THR A 183 29.63 -7.15 14.27
CA THR A 183 30.79 -7.92 13.81
C THR A 183 30.46 -9.40 13.54
N VAL A 184 30.95 -9.90 12.40
CA VAL A 184 30.89 -11.33 12.02
C VAL A 184 32.19 -12.00 12.42
N SER A 185 32.37 -12.26 13.71
CA SER A 185 33.49 -13.07 14.21
C SER A 185 32.99 -14.31 14.95
N SER A 186 33.51 -15.48 14.57
CA SER A 186 33.25 -16.77 15.23
C SER A 186 33.68 -16.78 16.69
N PHE A 187 34.59 -15.88 17.08
CA PHE A 187 35.12 -15.72 18.44
C PHE A 187 34.19 -14.88 19.34
N MET A 188 33.38 -13.97 18.78
CA MET A 188 32.46 -13.11 19.53
C MET A 188 31.02 -13.64 19.60
N GLU A 189 30.63 -14.59 18.74
CA GLU A 189 29.35 -15.32 18.77
C GLU A 189 28.82 -15.66 20.19
N PRO A 190 29.59 -16.31 21.09
CA PRO A 190 29.09 -16.68 22.41
C PRO A 190 28.84 -15.49 23.34
N PHE A 191 29.40 -14.31 23.06
CA PHE A 191 29.29 -13.11 23.88
C PHE A 191 28.25 -12.10 23.36
N LYS A 192 27.77 -12.26 22.11
CA LYS A 192 26.71 -11.41 21.54
C LYS A 192 25.44 -11.37 22.39
N TYR A 193 25.07 -12.49 23.02
CA TYR A 193 23.91 -12.53 23.93
C TYR A 193 24.07 -11.65 25.17
N LYS A 194 25.30 -11.44 25.68
CA LYS A 194 25.54 -10.56 26.85
C LYS A 194 25.40 -9.09 26.47
N PHE A 195 25.85 -8.71 25.27
CA PHE A 195 25.66 -7.36 24.74
C PHE A 195 24.20 -7.09 24.38
N HIS A 196 23.49 -8.09 23.86
CA HIS A 196 22.05 -8.06 23.67
C HIS A 196 21.28 -7.78 24.96
N ASP A 197 21.61 -8.50 26.04
CA ASP A 197 21.01 -8.30 27.36
C ASP A 197 21.34 -6.90 27.92
N GLU A 198 22.56 -6.41 27.76
CA GLU A 198 22.95 -5.05 28.18
C GLU A 198 22.22 -3.96 27.39
N LEU A 199 22.07 -4.11 26.08
CA LEU A 199 21.30 -3.17 25.27
C LEU A 199 19.83 -3.19 25.67
N LEU A 200 19.25 -4.35 25.97
CA LEU A 200 17.88 -4.44 26.49
C LEU A 200 17.74 -3.71 27.83
N LEU A 201 18.74 -3.76 28.72
CA LEU A 201 18.75 -2.94 29.95
C LEU A 201 18.74 -1.45 29.63
N ARG A 202 19.55 -1.00 28.67
CA ARG A 202 19.62 0.42 28.26
C ARG A 202 18.33 0.91 27.60
N VAL A 203 17.60 0.04 26.90
CA VAL A 203 16.24 0.34 26.40
C VAL A 203 15.29 0.59 27.56
N ILE A 204 15.30 -0.29 28.57
CA ILE A 204 14.42 -0.17 29.75
C ILE A 204 14.78 1.08 30.57
N ASP A 205 16.07 1.37 30.73
CA ASP A 205 16.56 2.53 31.45
C ASP A 205 16.46 3.84 30.61
N ASN A 206 15.88 3.78 29.40
CA ASN A 206 15.64 4.90 28.48
C ASN A 206 16.91 5.68 28.06
N LYS A 207 18.06 5.00 27.98
CA LYS A 207 19.37 5.62 27.70
C LYS A 207 19.77 5.64 26.23
N LEU A 208 19.01 4.98 25.34
CA LEU A 208 19.34 4.86 23.92
C LEU A 208 18.69 5.99 23.09
N SER A 209 19.39 6.52 22.09
CA SER A 209 18.77 7.42 21.09
C SER A 209 17.86 6.64 20.12
N ILE A 210 16.99 7.34 19.38
CA ILE A 210 16.13 6.69 18.38
C ILE A 210 16.97 6.02 17.28
N ASP A 211 18.04 6.66 16.81
CA ASP A 211 18.94 6.07 15.81
C ASP A 211 19.59 4.79 16.32
N GLN A 212 20.05 4.78 17.58
CA GLN A 212 20.65 3.60 18.22
C GLN A 212 19.62 2.48 18.43
N LEU A 213 18.37 2.82 18.80
CA LEU A 213 17.27 1.86 18.85
C LEU A 213 16.99 1.27 17.46
N CYS A 214 17.07 2.09 16.42
CA CYS A 214 16.84 1.67 15.06
C CYS A 214 17.93 0.72 14.56
N GLU A 215 19.20 1.04 14.80
CA GLU A 215 20.34 0.18 14.50
C GLU A 215 20.27 -1.15 15.25
N PHE A 216 19.90 -1.11 16.54
CA PHE A 216 19.75 -2.32 17.34
C PHE A 216 18.68 -3.24 16.77
N ILE A 217 17.51 -2.70 16.39
CA ILE A 217 16.45 -3.52 15.82
C ILE A 217 16.85 -4.04 14.44
N ASN A 218 17.51 -3.23 13.61
CA ASN A 218 18.01 -3.69 12.32
C ASN A 218 19.01 -4.85 12.47
N PHE A 219 19.85 -4.84 13.50
CA PHE A 219 20.70 -5.99 13.85
C PHE A 219 19.88 -7.23 14.22
N LEU A 220 18.88 -7.07 15.09
CA LEU A 220 17.99 -8.18 15.48
C LEU A 220 17.19 -8.74 14.30
N ILE A 221 16.75 -7.86 13.38
CA ILE A 221 16.06 -8.23 12.16
C ILE A 221 16.96 -9.07 11.24
N LYS A 222 18.23 -8.70 11.07
CA LYS A 222 19.19 -9.45 10.25
C LYS A 222 19.47 -10.85 10.83
N ASN A 223 19.41 -11.00 12.15
CA ASN A 223 19.67 -12.26 12.86
C ASN A 223 18.39 -12.98 13.35
N LYS A 224 17.25 -12.78 12.67
CA LYS A 224 15.94 -13.37 13.00
C LYS A 224 15.88 -14.90 13.13
N ASN A 225 16.91 -15.61 12.68
CA ASN A 225 17.00 -17.08 12.79
C ASN A 225 17.15 -17.54 14.26
N ASP A 226 17.56 -16.64 15.16
CA ASP A 226 17.64 -16.92 16.59
C ASP A 226 16.33 -16.57 17.31
N ILE A 227 15.81 -17.55 18.05
CA ILE A 227 14.57 -17.46 18.83
C ILE A 227 14.65 -16.31 19.84
N LYS A 228 15.81 -16.10 20.48
CA LYS A 228 15.99 -15.03 21.50
C LYS A 228 15.93 -13.63 20.90
N TYR A 229 16.49 -13.43 19.71
CA TYR A 229 16.44 -12.14 19.03
C TYR A 229 15.01 -11.85 18.53
N SER A 230 14.32 -12.85 17.97
CA SER A 230 12.92 -12.71 17.56
C SER A 230 12.00 -12.30 18.71
N GLU A 231 12.16 -12.88 19.90
CA GLU A 231 11.34 -12.53 21.08
C GLU A 231 11.65 -11.14 21.65
N THR A 232 12.84 -10.62 21.40
CA THR A 232 13.26 -9.33 21.95
C THR A 232 12.86 -8.17 21.06
N ILE A 233 12.77 -8.36 19.73
CA ILE A 233 12.33 -7.32 18.78
C ILE A 233 11.01 -6.68 19.25
N ASP A 234 10.02 -7.51 19.60
CA ASP A 234 8.71 -7.03 20.02
C ASP A 234 8.67 -6.44 21.44
N LYS A 235 9.77 -6.48 22.22
CA LYS A 235 9.86 -5.85 23.55
C LYS A 235 10.39 -4.41 23.48
N LEU A 236 10.98 -4.02 22.34
CA LEU A 236 11.67 -2.74 22.17
C LEU A 236 10.74 -1.55 21.91
N TRP A 237 9.45 -1.80 21.70
CA TRP A 237 8.44 -0.75 21.52
C TRP A 237 8.35 0.24 22.67
N VAL A 238 8.68 -0.18 23.90
CA VAL A 238 8.68 0.67 25.09
C VAL A 238 9.65 1.84 24.93
N GLY A 239 10.81 1.61 24.28
CA GLY A 239 11.80 2.67 24.02
C GLY A 239 11.26 3.75 23.08
N PHE A 240 10.55 3.37 22.02
CA PHE A 240 9.96 4.34 21.08
C PHE A 240 8.82 5.14 21.70
N VAL A 241 7.97 4.52 22.51
CA VAL A 241 6.87 5.22 23.20
C VAL A 241 7.42 6.18 24.26
N ALA A 242 8.46 5.79 25.00
CA ALA A 242 9.11 6.67 25.97
C ALA A 242 9.78 7.89 25.32
N LYS A 243 10.35 7.71 24.12
CA LYS A 243 11.05 8.76 23.34
C LYS A 243 10.22 9.38 22.22
N GLU A 244 8.90 9.35 22.34
CA GLU A 244 7.98 9.91 21.35
C GLU A 244 8.34 11.36 20.93
N LYS A 245 8.83 12.18 21.88
CA LYS A 245 9.17 13.59 21.63
C LYS A 245 10.46 13.81 20.83
N GLU A 246 11.34 12.81 20.78
CA GLU A 246 12.61 12.87 20.05
C GLU A 246 12.45 12.47 18.58
N ILE A 247 11.28 11.95 18.16
CA ILE A 247 11.02 11.58 16.76
C ILE A 247 10.89 12.86 15.92
N ASP A 248 11.82 13.05 14.99
CA ASP A 248 11.90 14.21 14.10
C ASP A 248 11.77 13.83 12.62
N GLU A 249 11.97 14.81 11.74
CA GLU A 249 11.85 14.69 10.27
C GLU A 249 12.86 13.73 9.64
N ASN A 250 14.01 13.52 10.27
CA ASN A 250 15.09 12.70 9.71
C ASN A 250 14.97 11.26 10.21
N ASN A 251 14.55 11.07 11.45
CA ASN A 251 14.56 9.78 12.11
C ASN A 251 13.25 9.00 11.88
N ILE A 252 12.15 9.68 11.53
CA ILE A 252 10.86 9.03 11.27
C ILE A 252 10.94 7.93 10.20
N VAL A 253 11.79 8.11 9.17
CA VAL A 253 11.99 7.12 8.09
C VAL A 253 12.60 5.83 8.64
N GLN A 254 13.59 5.95 9.54
CA GLN A 254 14.24 4.79 10.13
C GLN A 254 13.25 3.98 10.97
N VAL A 255 12.38 4.66 11.72
CA VAL A 255 11.34 4.00 12.52
C VAL A 255 10.31 3.30 11.63
N PHE A 256 9.89 3.92 10.51
CA PHE A 256 9.07 3.24 9.50
C PHE A 256 9.77 2.03 8.88
N GLY A 257 11.08 2.15 8.63
CA GLY A 257 11.91 1.09 8.08
C GLY A 257 11.94 -0.16 8.96
N ILE A 258 11.75 -0.04 10.28
CA ILE A 258 11.79 -1.17 11.23
C ILE A 258 10.48 -1.96 11.30
N LEU A 259 9.38 -1.41 10.76
CA LEU A 259 8.05 -2.03 10.88
C LEU A 259 7.99 -3.47 10.32
N HIS A 260 8.77 -3.79 9.29
CA HIS A 260 8.86 -5.14 8.72
C HIS A 260 9.48 -6.18 9.67
N GLY A 261 10.15 -5.70 10.73
CA GLY A 261 10.72 -6.49 11.80
C GLY A 261 9.71 -7.00 12.82
N LEU A 262 8.69 -6.19 13.09
CA LEU A 262 7.85 -6.26 14.28
C LEU A 262 6.59 -7.09 14.00
N LYS A 263 6.17 -7.94 14.96
CA LYS A 263 4.96 -8.76 14.82
C LYS A 263 3.87 -8.24 15.75
N VAL A 264 4.07 -8.40 17.05
CA VAL A 264 3.05 -8.09 18.06
C VAL A 264 3.02 -6.58 18.35
N SER A 265 4.19 -5.95 18.48
CA SER A 265 4.29 -4.53 18.85
C SER A 265 4.01 -3.56 17.70
N LYS A 266 3.90 -4.06 16.47
CA LYS A 266 3.76 -3.27 15.24
C LYS A 266 2.60 -2.28 15.29
N ARG A 267 1.42 -2.67 15.79
CA ARG A 267 0.22 -1.82 15.82
C ARG A 267 0.43 -0.53 16.63
N ILE A 268 1.17 -0.62 17.74
CA ILE A 268 1.38 0.52 18.64
C ILE A 268 2.36 1.50 18.06
N ILE A 269 3.49 0.98 17.56
CA ILE A 269 4.50 1.82 16.89
C ILE A 269 3.86 2.49 15.68
N LEU A 270 2.99 1.78 14.96
CA LEU A 270 2.25 2.34 13.83
C LEU A 270 1.28 3.45 14.26
N THR A 271 0.55 3.28 15.38
CA THR A 271 -0.33 4.34 15.92
C THR A 271 0.47 5.58 16.35
N LEU A 272 1.65 5.37 16.95
CA LEU A 272 2.59 6.44 17.31
C LEU A 272 3.07 7.20 16.07
N LEU A 273 3.48 6.45 15.03
CA LEU A 273 3.94 7.01 13.77
C LEU A 273 2.82 7.74 13.01
N GLU A 274 1.58 7.26 13.07
CA GLU A 274 0.41 7.97 12.52
C GLU A 274 0.27 9.37 13.15
N GLN A 275 0.33 9.44 14.48
CA GLN A 275 0.25 10.70 15.22
C GLN A 275 1.40 11.64 14.84
N LYS A 276 2.64 11.12 14.81
CA LYS A 276 3.81 11.92 14.43
C LYS A 276 3.79 12.37 12.98
N LEU A 277 3.29 11.53 12.08
CA LEU A 277 3.11 11.91 10.67
C LEU A 277 2.11 13.07 10.56
N CYS A 278 1.02 13.06 11.34
CA CYS A 278 0.06 14.17 11.41
C CYS A 278 0.67 15.47 11.98
N ASP A 279 1.63 15.36 12.89
CA ASP A 279 2.29 16.53 13.50
C ASP A 279 3.43 17.09 12.65
N LEU A 280 4.15 16.24 11.90
CA LEU A 280 5.40 16.61 11.23
C LEU A 280 5.28 16.77 9.71
N TRP A 281 4.15 16.41 9.10
CA TRP A 281 4.04 16.34 7.64
C TRP A 281 4.53 17.60 6.90
N PHE A 282 4.23 18.80 7.40
CA PHE A 282 4.58 20.05 6.73
C PHE A 282 6.09 20.30 6.62
N LYS A 283 6.92 19.61 7.43
CA LYS A 283 8.37 19.74 7.39
C LYS A 283 9.07 18.60 6.62
N ILE A 284 8.35 17.53 6.31
CA ILE A 284 8.88 16.36 5.61
C ILE A 284 9.26 16.73 4.17
N LYS A 285 10.52 16.41 3.79
CA LYS A 285 11.04 16.58 2.43
C LYS A 285 10.62 15.44 1.50
N VAL A 286 10.79 15.65 0.19
CA VAL A 286 10.40 14.67 -0.85
C VAL A 286 11.04 13.28 -0.66
N PRO A 287 12.37 13.13 -0.47
CA PRO A 287 12.98 11.80 -0.34
C PRO A 287 12.47 11.01 0.87
N VAL A 288 12.31 11.73 1.99
CA VAL A 288 11.79 11.18 3.26
C VAL A 288 10.37 10.63 3.06
N MET A 289 9.50 11.36 2.34
CA MET A 289 8.15 10.88 2.04
C MET A 289 8.15 9.66 1.11
N GLN A 290 9.03 9.62 0.11
CA GLN A 290 9.15 8.47 -0.79
C GLN A 290 9.53 7.20 -0.02
N ASP A 291 10.43 7.30 0.96
CA ASP A 291 10.84 6.17 1.80
C ASP A 291 9.72 5.72 2.74
N ILE A 292 8.97 6.66 3.34
CA ILE A 292 7.77 6.35 4.13
C ILE A 292 6.76 5.57 3.29
N LEU A 293 6.50 6.01 2.05
CA LEU A 293 5.60 5.31 1.13
C LEU A 293 6.13 3.94 0.70
N THR A 294 7.46 3.77 0.59
CA THR A 294 8.07 2.45 0.37
C THR A 294 7.72 1.51 1.51
N SER A 295 7.86 1.97 2.76
CA SER A 295 7.46 1.21 3.95
C SER A 295 5.97 0.88 3.95
N PHE A 296 5.10 1.80 3.52
CA PHE A 296 3.66 1.53 3.41
C PHE A 296 3.34 0.40 2.45
N VAL A 297 4.02 0.36 1.30
CA VAL A 297 3.87 -0.73 0.34
C VAL A 297 4.31 -2.05 0.95
N MET A 298 5.52 -2.10 1.54
CA MET A 298 6.09 -3.34 2.08
C MET A 298 5.15 -3.95 3.13
N GLU A 299 4.59 -3.10 4.00
CA GLU A 299 3.69 -3.52 5.06
C GLU A 299 2.22 -3.69 4.62
N LYS A 300 1.89 -3.40 3.35
CA LYS A 300 0.51 -3.30 2.83
C LYS A 300 -0.40 -2.50 3.75
N TYR A 301 0.16 -1.40 4.26
CA TYR A 301 -0.47 -0.62 5.29
C TYR A 301 -1.57 0.27 4.73
N LEU A 302 -2.74 0.28 5.39
CA LEU A 302 -3.94 0.94 4.92
C LEU A 302 -4.59 1.75 6.05
N SER A 303 -4.08 2.95 6.31
CA SER A 303 -4.71 3.90 7.23
C SER A 303 -5.19 5.14 6.49
N VAL A 304 -6.49 5.40 6.59
CA VAL A 304 -7.14 6.54 5.94
C VAL A 304 -6.56 7.87 6.42
N GLN A 305 -6.18 7.96 7.70
CA GLN A 305 -5.60 9.17 8.27
C GLN A 305 -4.22 9.46 7.67
N SER A 306 -3.33 8.47 7.65
CA SER A 306 -1.99 8.59 7.07
C SER A 306 -2.05 8.97 5.60
N PHE A 307 -2.94 8.37 4.83
CA PHE A 307 -3.07 8.72 3.42
C PHE A 307 -3.66 10.12 3.21
N GLY A 308 -4.63 10.54 4.04
CA GLY A 308 -5.14 11.91 4.00
C GLY A 308 -4.05 12.96 4.31
N VAL A 309 -3.07 12.61 5.15
CA VAL A 309 -1.87 13.42 5.38
C VAL A 309 -0.97 13.43 4.15
N VAL A 310 -0.70 12.28 3.54
CA VAL A 310 0.08 12.18 2.28
C VAL A 310 -0.55 13.04 1.17
N GLY A 311 -1.88 13.00 0.99
CA GLY A 311 -2.56 13.84 0.01
C GLY A 311 -2.45 15.33 0.31
N SER A 312 -2.49 15.71 1.59
CA SER A 312 -2.32 17.11 2.02
C SER A 312 -0.87 17.58 1.83
N TRP A 313 0.10 16.71 2.12
CA TRP A 313 1.52 16.94 1.87
C TRP A 313 1.83 17.10 0.38
N LEU A 314 1.26 16.22 -0.45
CA LEU A 314 1.44 16.24 -1.90
C LEU A 314 0.95 17.56 -2.46
N CYS A 315 -0.22 18.03 -2.01
CA CYS A 315 -0.78 19.34 -2.34
C CYS A 315 0.13 20.53 -1.99
N ALA A 316 0.85 20.46 -0.86
CA ALA A 316 1.71 21.54 -0.39
C ALA A 316 3.08 21.56 -1.07
N ASN A 317 3.63 20.38 -1.41
CA ASN A 317 4.98 20.23 -1.92
C ASN A 317 5.07 20.10 -3.45
N ILE A 318 3.98 20.30 -4.19
CA ILE A 318 3.91 20.20 -5.67
C ILE A 318 5.06 20.97 -6.34
N HIS A 319 5.39 22.16 -5.84
CA HIS A 319 6.41 23.02 -6.44
C HIS A 319 7.82 22.43 -6.35
N ALA A 320 8.10 21.61 -5.33
CA ALA A 320 9.39 20.99 -5.07
C ALA A 320 9.56 19.61 -5.74
N LEU A 321 8.49 19.05 -6.32
CA LEU A 321 8.52 17.74 -6.97
C LEU A 321 9.10 17.82 -8.39
N ASP A 322 10.08 16.98 -8.65
CA ASP A 322 10.56 16.58 -9.97
C ASP A 322 9.68 15.48 -10.58
N GLU A 323 9.91 15.19 -11.87
CA GLU A 323 9.13 14.21 -12.63
C GLU A 323 9.27 12.79 -12.07
N ASP A 324 10.50 12.38 -11.72
CA ASP A 324 10.79 11.03 -11.21
C ASP A 324 10.19 10.82 -9.82
N SER A 325 10.31 11.82 -8.94
CA SER A 325 9.67 11.73 -7.61
C SER A 325 8.16 11.67 -7.68
N LEU A 326 7.52 12.44 -8.58
CA LEU A 326 6.07 12.36 -8.75
C LEU A 326 5.64 10.99 -9.28
N LEU A 327 6.35 10.46 -10.29
CA LEU A 327 6.08 9.14 -10.85
C LEU A 327 6.17 8.04 -9.78
N ASP A 328 7.21 8.08 -8.95
CA ASP A 328 7.41 7.11 -7.86
C ASP A 328 6.27 7.16 -6.83
N ILE A 329 5.89 8.37 -6.38
CA ILE A 329 4.78 8.57 -5.43
C ILE A 329 3.46 8.04 -6.01
N ILE A 330 3.12 8.43 -7.25
CA ILE A 330 1.89 8.00 -7.92
C ILE A 330 1.89 6.49 -8.14
N SER A 331 3.02 5.90 -8.53
CA SER A 331 3.15 4.45 -8.69
C SER A 331 2.95 3.70 -7.37
N LYS A 332 3.49 4.22 -6.26
CA LYS A 332 3.31 3.66 -4.91
C LYS A 332 1.86 3.76 -4.45
N LEU A 333 1.20 4.91 -4.64
CA LEU A 333 -0.23 5.11 -4.32
C LEU A 333 -1.13 4.18 -5.14
N THR A 334 -0.82 4.04 -6.44
CA THR A 334 -1.49 3.12 -7.37
C THR A 334 -1.34 1.67 -6.88
N ARG A 335 -0.15 1.25 -6.45
CA ARG A 335 0.08 -0.09 -5.89
C ARG A 335 -0.64 -0.33 -4.57
N LEU A 336 -0.80 0.70 -3.74
CA LEU A 336 -1.57 0.67 -2.49
C LEU A 336 -3.09 0.71 -2.71
N LYS A 337 -3.54 0.94 -3.96
CA LYS A 337 -4.96 1.10 -4.32
C LYS A 337 -5.66 2.20 -3.49
N TYR A 338 -4.94 3.28 -3.19
CA TYR A 338 -5.50 4.44 -2.50
C TYR A 338 -5.50 5.67 -3.40
N THR A 339 -6.62 6.38 -3.41
CA THR A 339 -6.76 7.71 -4.02
C THR A 339 -7.71 8.55 -3.16
N ASP A 340 -7.54 9.87 -3.21
CA ASP A 340 -8.48 10.83 -2.64
C ASP A 340 -8.57 12.10 -3.50
N ASP A 341 -9.57 12.94 -3.22
CA ASP A 341 -9.79 14.21 -3.91
C ASP A 341 -8.60 15.18 -3.76
N LYS A 342 -7.81 15.04 -2.69
CA LYS A 342 -6.61 15.88 -2.47
C LYS A 342 -5.47 15.47 -3.40
N ILE A 343 -5.24 14.17 -3.60
CA ILE A 343 -4.25 13.62 -4.52
C ILE A 343 -4.63 13.97 -5.94
N GLU A 344 -5.90 13.79 -6.33
CA GLU A 344 -6.37 14.18 -7.65
C GLU A 344 -6.12 15.67 -7.93
N LYS A 345 -6.52 16.55 -7.01
CA LYS A 345 -6.26 18.00 -7.12
C LYS A 345 -4.78 18.36 -7.11
N ALA A 346 -3.95 17.60 -6.40
CA ALA A 346 -2.51 17.82 -6.41
C ALA A 346 -1.90 17.49 -7.78
N VAL A 347 -2.30 16.36 -8.38
CA VAL A 347 -1.88 15.99 -9.74
C VAL A 347 -2.40 17.00 -10.76
N GLU A 348 -3.65 17.44 -10.64
CA GLU A 348 -4.22 18.49 -11.51
C GLU A 348 -3.40 19.78 -11.45
N LYS A 349 -3.07 20.26 -10.24
CA LYS A 349 -2.22 21.44 -10.05
C LYS A 349 -0.84 21.23 -10.64
N TYR A 350 -0.22 20.07 -10.44
CA TYR A 350 1.09 19.76 -11.02
C TYR A 350 1.04 19.87 -12.56
N MET A 351 0.06 19.23 -13.19
CA MET A 351 -0.11 19.28 -14.64
C MET A 351 -0.39 20.69 -15.15
N ARG A 352 -1.14 21.51 -14.40
CA ARG A 352 -1.37 22.91 -14.78
C ARG A 352 -0.10 23.77 -14.74
N PHE A 353 0.80 23.53 -13.79
CA PHE A 353 2.00 24.37 -13.61
C PHE A 353 3.22 23.86 -14.40
N ARG A 354 3.34 22.55 -14.58
CA ARG A 354 4.50 21.90 -15.20
C ARG A 354 4.17 21.06 -16.42
N GLY A 355 2.90 20.90 -16.80
CA GLY A 355 2.49 20.05 -17.92
C GLY A 355 3.24 20.32 -19.22
N ASP A 356 3.41 21.59 -19.59
CA ASP A 356 4.11 22.01 -20.81
C ASP A 356 5.63 21.72 -20.78
N LYS A 357 6.18 21.45 -19.59
CA LYS A 357 7.61 21.20 -19.38
C LYS A 357 7.91 19.73 -19.14
N VAL A 358 6.90 18.86 -19.11
CA VAL A 358 7.12 17.43 -18.90
C VAL A 358 7.82 16.86 -20.13
N GLU A 359 8.98 16.24 -19.93
CA GLU A 359 9.73 15.56 -20.99
C GLU A 359 9.61 14.02 -20.89
N SER A 360 9.34 13.50 -19.69
CA SER A 360 9.26 12.06 -19.46
C SER A 360 7.93 11.45 -19.92
N HIS A 361 7.98 10.65 -20.98
CA HIS A 361 6.84 9.84 -21.43
C HIS A 361 6.39 8.82 -20.37
N VAL A 362 7.29 8.39 -19.47
CA VAL A 362 6.97 7.42 -18.42
C VAL A 362 6.10 8.04 -17.34
N LEU A 363 6.32 9.32 -17.00
CA LEU A 363 5.46 10.05 -16.05
C LEU A 363 4.01 10.10 -16.57
N ILE A 364 3.82 10.48 -17.83
CA ILE A 364 2.48 10.58 -18.43
C ILE A 364 1.79 9.21 -18.46
N VAL A 365 2.51 8.13 -18.78
CA VAL A 365 1.99 6.76 -18.66
C VAL A 365 1.58 6.44 -17.23
N GLY A 366 2.39 6.82 -16.23
CA GLY A 366 2.07 6.65 -14.82
C GLY A 366 0.79 7.38 -14.41
N LEU A 367 0.62 8.63 -14.85
CA LEU A 367 -0.58 9.44 -14.59
C LEU A 367 -1.83 8.89 -15.30
N LEU A 368 -1.71 8.44 -16.53
CA LEU A 368 -2.81 7.82 -17.27
C LEU A 368 -3.22 6.48 -16.64
N ASN A 369 -2.25 5.68 -16.20
CA ASN A 369 -2.52 4.45 -15.46
C ASN A 369 -3.19 4.73 -14.11
N PHE A 370 -2.73 5.76 -13.40
CA PHE A 370 -3.39 6.25 -12.18
C PHE A 370 -4.85 6.63 -12.45
N CYS A 371 -5.11 7.41 -13.51
CA CYS A 371 -6.47 7.79 -13.88
C CYS A 371 -7.33 6.56 -14.25
N MET A 372 -6.79 5.60 -14.99
CA MET A 372 -7.50 4.39 -15.33
C MET A 372 -7.85 3.54 -14.11
N GLN A 373 -6.87 3.26 -13.25
CA GLN A 373 -7.04 2.34 -12.14
C GLN A 373 -8.08 2.84 -11.13
N PHE A 374 -8.14 4.15 -10.92
CA PHE A 374 -9.10 4.80 -10.03
C PHE A 374 -10.31 5.39 -10.76
N GLN A 375 -10.42 5.16 -12.07
CA GLN A 375 -11.48 5.66 -12.93
C GLN A 375 -11.67 7.19 -12.80
N ILE A 376 -10.57 7.94 -12.69
CA ILE A 376 -10.55 9.39 -12.50
C ILE A 376 -10.95 10.09 -13.80
N TYR A 377 -12.02 10.89 -13.73
CA TYR A 377 -12.51 11.68 -14.86
C TYR A 377 -12.19 13.15 -14.64
N ASN A 378 -10.89 13.48 -14.74
CA ASN A 378 -10.41 14.85 -14.61
C ASN A 378 -10.00 15.39 -15.98
N LYS A 379 -10.80 16.33 -16.51
CA LYS A 379 -10.61 16.88 -17.86
C LYS A 379 -9.27 17.57 -18.03
N GLN A 380 -8.76 18.25 -16.99
CA GLN A 380 -7.50 18.97 -17.07
C GLN A 380 -6.33 18.00 -17.21
N ILE A 381 -6.26 16.98 -16.35
CA ILE A 381 -5.21 15.96 -16.40
C ILE A 381 -5.23 15.24 -17.76
N LEU A 382 -6.41 14.79 -18.21
CA LEU A 382 -6.54 14.05 -19.46
C LEU A 382 -6.20 14.90 -20.70
N ASN A 383 -6.57 16.18 -20.72
CA ASN A 383 -6.20 17.09 -21.81
C ASN A 383 -4.69 17.36 -21.83
N SER A 384 -4.07 17.63 -20.69
CA SER A 384 -2.62 17.85 -20.65
C SER A 384 -1.83 16.62 -21.11
N CYS A 385 -2.29 15.41 -20.74
CA CYS A 385 -1.71 14.16 -21.26
C CYS A 385 -1.91 14.01 -22.79
N CYS A 386 -3.04 14.48 -23.33
CA CYS A 386 -3.32 14.50 -24.76
C CYS A 386 -2.39 15.46 -25.51
N ASP A 387 -2.23 16.69 -25.01
CA ASP A 387 -1.37 17.72 -25.60
C ASP A 387 0.11 17.29 -25.61
N TYR A 388 0.56 16.64 -24.54
CA TYR A 388 1.88 16.02 -24.48
C TYR A 388 2.04 14.95 -25.58
N PHE A 389 1.05 14.06 -25.73
CA PHE A 389 1.12 12.99 -26.72
C PHE A 389 1.16 13.54 -28.16
N LEU A 390 0.36 14.57 -28.45
CA LEU A 390 0.37 15.24 -29.76
C LEU A 390 1.75 15.84 -30.10
N SER A 391 2.43 16.41 -29.09
CA SER A 391 3.74 17.06 -29.28
C SER A 391 4.91 16.07 -29.36
N ASN A 392 4.85 14.98 -28.58
CA ASN A 392 6.00 14.11 -28.31
C ASN A 392 5.84 12.65 -28.77
N TRP A 393 4.86 12.35 -29.64
CA TRP A 393 4.57 10.97 -30.08
C TRP A 393 5.79 10.22 -30.65
N HIS A 394 6.70 10.93 -31.32
CA HIS A 394 7.90 10.36 -31.96
C HIS A 394 8.90 9.79 -30.95
N VAL A 395 8.88 10.25 -29.70
CA VAL A 395 9.73 9.75 -28.60
C VAL A 395 9.11 8.51 -27.93
N VAL A 396 7.81 8.27 -28.11
CA VAL A 396 7.07 7.22 -27.42
C VAL A 396 7.33 5.84 -28.06
N PRO A 397 7.84 4.85 -27.31
CA PRO A 397 8.02 3.51 -27.84
C PRO A 397 6.68 2.83 -28.16
N PRO A 398 6.61 1.95 -29.19
CA PRO A 398 5.37 1.25 -29.56
C PRO A 398 4.72 0.44 -28.43
N SER A 399 5.52 -0.07 -27.49
CA SER A 399 5.03 -0.81 -26.30
C SER A 399 4.20 0.05 -25.34
N PHE A 400 4.41 1.37 -25.33
CA PHE A 400 3.68 2.30 -24.45
C PHE A 400 2.43 2.90 -25.10
N LEU A 401 2.26 2.77 -26.42
CA LEU A 401 1.14 3.39 -27.14
C LEU A 401 -0.24 3.01 -26.57
N LYS A 402 -0.41 1.76 -26.13
CA LYS A 402 -1.64 1.35 -25.44
C LYS A 402 -1.88 2.16 -24.18
N SER A 403 -0.86 2.34 -23.36
CA SER A 403 -0.98 3.07 -22.10
C SER A 403 -1.31 4.54 -22.30
N PHE A 404 -0.97 5.11 -23.46
CA PHE A 404 -1.41 6.45 -23.86
C PHE A 404 -2.86 6.47 -24.36
N ILE A 405 -3.23 5.58 -25.27
CA ILE A 405 -4.48 5.69 -26.03
C ILE A 405 -5.67 5.04 -25.31
N TYR A 406 -5.47 3.85 -24.73
CA TYR A 406 -6.53 3.07 -24.08
C TYR A 406 -7.30 3.81 -22.97
N PRO A 407 -6.66 4.61 -22.09
CA PRO A 407 -7.36 5.37 -21.06
C PRO A 407 -8.52 6.23 -21.57
N PHE A 408 -8.33 6.90 -22.72
CA PHE A 408 -9.33 7.81 -23.29
C PHE A 408 -10.61 7.06 -23.65
N GLY A 409 -10.49 5.91 -24.30
CA GLY A 409 -11.65 5.07 -24.63
C GLY A 409 -12.26 4.38 -23.42
N TYR A 410 -11.45 3.92 -22.46
CA TYR A 410 -11.96 3.25 -21.26
C TYR A 410 -12.72 4.20 -20.33
N LEU A 411 -12.20 5.42 -20.11
CA LEU A 411 -12.86 6.44 -19.28
C LEU A 411 -13.97 7.20 -20.03
N GLN A 412 -14.22 6.84 -21.29
CA GLN A 412 -15.15 7.52 -22.18
C GLN A 412 -14.92 9.04 -22.24
N TYR A 413 -13.65 9.43 -22.41
CA TYR A 413 -13.23 10.82 -22.53
C TYR A 413 -12.77 11.11 -23.96
N ASP A 414 -13.47 12.03 -24.64
CA ASP A 414 -13.04 12.57 -25.94
C ASP A 414 -12.27 13.88 -25.69
N PRO A 415 -10.98 13.95 -26.04
CA PRO A 415 -10.16 15.13 -25.77
C PRO A 415 -10.62 16.35 -26.60
N VAL A 416 -10.25 17.56 -26.18
CA VAL A 416 -10.63 18.81 -26.88
C VAL A 416 -10.17 18.80 -28.34
N ASN A 417 -8.95 18.31 -28.59
CA ASN A 417 -8.37 18.18 -29.93
C ASN A 417 -8.70 16.83 -30.59
N ASN A 418 -9.94 16.35 -30.46
CA ASN A 418 -10.33 15.00 -30.86
C ASN A 418 -9.97 14.64 -32.32
N THR A 419 -10.18 15.54 -33.27
CA THR A 419 -9.95 15.25 -34.69
C THR A 419 -8.48 15.06 -35.01
N GLU A 420 -7.60 15.84 -34.37
CA GLU A 420 -6.16 15.76 -34.59
C GLU A 420 -5.59 14.53 -33.89
N PHE A 421 -5.99 14.33 -32.62
CA PHE A 421 -5.57 13.18 -31.83
C PHE A 421 -5.92 11.85 -32.49
N TRP A 422 -7.17 11.64 -32.91
CA TRP A 422 -7.57 10.36 -33.49
C TRP A 422 -6.98 10.12 -34.89
N LYS A 423 -6.74 11.18 -35.68
CA LYS A 423 -6.00 11.05 -36.95
C LYS A 423 -4.57 10.60 -36.71
N LEU A 424 -3.88 11.24 -35.76
CA LEU A 424 -2.51 10.88 -35.39
C LEU A 424 -2.45 9.45 -34.86
N VAL A 425 -3.41 9.04 -34.01
CA VAL A 425 -3.51 7.65 -33.53
C VAL A 425 -3.66 6.68 -34.70
N ASP A 426 -4.55 6.96 -35.66
CA ASP A 426 -4.72 6.09 -36.83
C ASP A 426 -3.41 5.97 -37.65
N GLU A 427 -2.68 7.05 -37.85
CA GLU A 427 -1.39 7.06 -38.55
C GLU A 427 -0.33 6.22 -37.81
N ILE A 428 -0.08 6.53 -36.53
CA ILE A 428 0.92 5.83 -35.69
C ILE A 428 0.62 4.33 -35.60
N MET A 429 -0.66 3.97 -35.46
CA MET A 429 -1.08 2.58 -35.33
C MET A 429 -0.89 1.80 -36.64
N ASN A 430 -1.05 2.44 -37.79
CA ASN A 430 -0.77 1.80 -39.08
C ASN A 430 0.73 1.58 -39.29
N GLU A 431 1.57 2.55 -38.90
CA GLU A 431 3.03 2.47 -39.00
C GLU A 431 3.64 1.42 -38.05
N ASN A 432 3.10 1.31 -36.84
CA ASN A 432 3.64 0.43 -35.80
C ASN A 432 2.89 -0.90 -35.65
N PHE A 433 1.96 -1.21 -36.56
CA PHE A 433 1.12 -2.40 -36.49
C PHE A 433 1.93 -3.71 -36.31
N ASP A 434 3.01 -3.89 -37.08
CA ASP A 434 3.81 -5.12 -37.03
C ASP A 434 4.72 -5.20 -35.79
N LYS A 435 4.97 -4.06 -35.14
CA LYS A 435 5.85 -3.95 -33.95
C LYS A 435 5.08 -4.15 -32.64
N MET A 436 3.76 -3.99 -32.66
CA MET A 436 2.92 -4.08 -31.46
C MET A 436 2.38 -5.49 -31.22
N THR A 437 2.07 -5.80 -29.96
CA THR A 437 1.44 -7.07 -29.60
C THR A 437 -0.04 -7.07 -30.02
N SER A 438 -0.58 -8.24 -30.37
CA SER A 438 -2.00 -8.40 -30.69
C SER A 438 -2.90 -7.96 -29.52
N CYS A 439 -2.47 -8.20 -28.28
CA CYS A 439 -3.16 -7.76 -27.07
C CYS A 439 -3.34 -6.24 -27.05
N ASP A 440 -2.27 -5.51 -27.33
CA ASP A 440 -2.26 -4.05 -27.24
C ASP A 440 -3.04 -3.42 -28.39
N LEU A 441 -2.86 -3.92 -29.62
CA LEU A 441 -3.63 -3.51 -30.79
C LEU A 441 -5.14 -3.70 -30.57
N SER A 442 -5.56 -4.88 -30.09
CA SER A 442 -6.98 -5.16 -29.82
C SER A 442 -7.54 -4.23 -28.75
N SER A 443 -6.74 -3.89 -27.73
CA SER A 443 -7.17 -3.01 -26.64
C SER A 443 -7.38 -1.59 -27.17
N ILE A 444 -6.44 -1.09 -27.97
CA ILE A 444 -6.53 0.25 -28.58
C ILE A 444 -7.74 0.34 -29.52
N ILE A 445 -7.91 -0.62 -30.43
CA ILE A 445 -9.07 -0.65 -31.34
C ILE A 445 -10.38 -0.66 -30.55
N LEU A 446 -10.47 -1.50 -29.51
CA LEU A 446 -11.65 -1.57 -28.66
C LEU A 446 -11.90 -0.25 -27.92
N SER A 447 -10.85 0.44 -27.48
CA SER A 447 -10.96 1.77 -26.86
C SER A 447 -11.50 2.84 -27.84
N SER A 448 -11.07 2.80 -29.11
CA SER A 448 -11.63 3.67 -30.16
C SER A 448 -13.12 3.39 -30.38
N ILE A 449 -13.49 2.11 -30.43
CA ILE A 449 -14.89 1.68 -30.59
C ILE A 449 -15.73 2.14 -29.39
N TYR A 450 -15.21 2.10 -28.17
CA TYR A 450 -15.94 2.64 -27.01
C TYR A 450 -16.35 4.11 -27.17
N LEU A 451 -15.53 4.93 -27.85
CA LEU A 451 -15.84 6.33 -28.18
C LEU A 451 -16.70 6.50 -29.45
N GLY A 452 -17.02 5.42 -30.16
CA GLY A 452 -17.73 5.45 -31.44
C GLY A 452 -16.84 5.84 -32.61
N LYS A 453 -15.53 5.59 -32.53
CA LYS A 453 -14.55 5.76 -33.61
C LYS A 453 -14.20 4.39 -34.19
N TYR A 454 -14.29 4.23 -35.51
CA TYR A 454 -14.22 2.92 -36.18
C TYR A 454 -13.04 2.81 -37.15
N PRO A 455 -11.84 2.40 -36.68
CA PRO A 455 -10.65 2.31 -37.53
C PRO A 455 -10.70 1.07 -38.45
N SER A 456 -11.47 1.18 -39.54
CA SER A 456 -11.75 0.06 -40.46
C SER A 456 -10.51 -0.56 -41.14
N ALA A 457 -9.45 0.23 -41.37
CA ALA A 457 -8.20 -0.25 -41.95
C ALA A 457 -7.45 -1.18 -40.98
N LEU A 458 -7.30 -0.75 -39.72
CA LEU A 458 -6.64 -1.52 -38.66
C LEU A 458 -7.41 -2.82 -38.35
N VAL A 459 -8.74 -2.75 -38.27
CA VAL A 459 -9.59 -3.92 -38.03
C VAL A 459 -9.42 -4.95 -39.15
N ARG A 460 -9.48 -4.55 -40.43
CA ARG A 460 -9.30 -5.46 -41.56
C ARG A 460 -7.94 -6.17 -41.54
N ARG A 461 -6.89 -5.45 -41.18
CA ARG A 461 -5.54 -6.01 -41.08
C ARG A 461 -5.42 -6.99 -39.90
N MET A 462 -5.99 -6.65 -38.74
CA MET A 462 -6.00 -7.49 -37.54
C MET A 462 -6.83 -8.77 -37.71
N LEU A 463 -7.97 -8.69 -38.39
CA LEU A 463 -8.84 -9.84 -38.64
C LEU A 463 -8.48 -10.59 -39.93
N SER A 464 -7.33 -10.28 -40.55
CA SER A 464 -6.85 -11.00 -41.73
C SER A 464 -6.51 -12.46 -41.37
N PRO A 465 -6.73 -13.44 -42.29
CA PRO A 465 -6.44 -14.85 -42.02
C PRO A 465 -4.99 -15.11 -41.59
N GLU A 466 -4.05 -14.39 -42.19
CA GLU A 466 -2.61 -14.46 -41.87
C GLU A 466 -2.30 -14.01 -40.44
N TYR A 467 -3.03 -13.01 -39.95
CA TYR A 467 -2.87 -12.50 -38.60
C TYR A 467 -3.52 -13.43 -37.57
N LEU A 468 -4.74 -13.91 -37.86
CA LEU A 468 -5.48 -14.82 -36.99
C LEU A 468 -4.74 -16.14 -36.76
N ALA A 469 -4.02 -16.65 -37.76
CA ALA A 469 -3.18 -17.85 -37.63
C ALA A 469 -2.09 -17.73 -36.55
N LYS A 470 -1.68 -16.51 -36.20
CA LYS A 470 -0.66 -16.25 -35.16
C LYS A 470 -1.24 -16.23 -33.75
N VAL A 471 -2.56 -16.15 -33.59
CA VAL A 471 -3.22 -15.92 -32.30
C VAL A 471 -3.73 -17.23 -31.68
N LYS A 472 -3.07 -17.66 -30.60
CA LYS A 472 -3.41 -18.91 -29.88
C LYS A 472 -4.22 -18.71 -28.59
N ASN A 473 -4.39 -17.46 -28.13
CA ASN A 473 -4.99 -17.16 -26.82
C ASN A 473 -6.53 -17.06 -26.90
N ALA A 474 -7.26 -17.84 -26.10
CA ALA A 474 -8.72 -17.85 -26.07
C ALA A 474 -9.35 -16.50 -25.67
N ASP A 475 -8.72 -15.74 -24.76
CA ASP A 475 -9.26 -14.42 -24.36
C ASP A 475 -9.07 -13.37 -25.45
N MET A 476 -8.07 -13.55 -26.32
CA MET A 476 -7.89 -12.73 -27.51
C MET A 476 -8.97 -12.97 -28.54
N TRP A 477 -9.38 -14.24 -28.73
CA TRP A 477 -10.49 -14.59 -29.61
C TRP A 477 -11.80 -13.92 -29.17
N LYS A 478 -12.11 -13.91 -27.87
CA LYS A 478 -13.29 -13.18 -27.33
C LYS A 478 -13.26 -11.70 -27.71
N ARG A 479 -12.10 -11.04 -27.57
CA ARG A 479 -11.94 -9.63 -27.95
C ARG A 479 -12.10 -9.40 -29.44
N PHE A 480 -11.59 -10.31 -30.27
CA PHE A 480 -11.76 -10.22 -31.72
C PHE A 480 -13.21 -10.38 -32.15
N TYR A 481 -13.93 -11.35 -31.56
CA TYR A 481 -15.37 -11.48 -31.79
C TYR A 481 -16.13 -10.23 -31.33
N LEU A 482 -15.76 -9.64 -30.19
CA LEU A 482 -16.36 -8.40 -29.71
C LEU A 482 -16.12 -7.24 -30.70
N ILE A 483 -14.89 -7.09 -31.20
CA ILE A 483 -14.52 -6.06 -32.19
C ILE A 483 -15.27 -6.27 -33.52
N ASP A 484 -15.28 -7.49 -34.05
CA ASP A 484 -15.98 -7.81 -35.30
C ASP A 484 -17.49 -7.54 -35.19
N THR A 485 -18.08 -7.91 -34.04
CA THR A 485 -19.49 -7.65 -33.75
C THR A 485 -19.76 -6.15 -33.63
N ALA A 486 -18.92 -5.40 -32.90
CA ALA A 486 -19.08 -3.96 -32.74
C ALA A 486 -18.97 -3.25 -34.09
N MET A 487 -18.02 -3.63 -34.94
CA MET A 487 -17.86 -3.07 -36.29
C MET A 487 -19.05 -3.40 -37.19
N THR A 488 -19.59 -4.62 -37.09
CA THR A 488 -20.79 -5.02 -37.84
C THR A 488 -22.04 -4.27 -37.40
N LEU A 489 -22.17 -3.94 -36.10
CA LEU A 489 -23.32 -3.22 -35.56
C LEU A 489 -23.22 -1.70 -35.79
N GLU A 490 -22.05 -1.10 -35.53
CA GLU A 490 -21.90 0.36 -35.49
C GLU A 490 -21.39 0.96 -36.82
N CYS A 491 -20.80 0.17 -37.73
CA CYS A 491 -20.20 0.68 -38.99
C CYS A 491 -20.84 0.05 -40.24
N GLU A 492 -21.75 0.78 -40.89
CA GLU A 492 -22.43 0.33 -42.12
C GLU A 492 -21.48 0.01 -43.28
N LYS A 493 -20.32 0.67 -43.33
CA LYS A 493 -19.32 0.51 -44.40
C LYS A 493 -18.40 -0.70 -44.19
N TYR A 494 -18.55 -1.43 -43.09
CA TYR A 494 -17.72 -2.58 -42.77
C TYR A 494 -18.18 -3.82 -43.57
N LEU A 495 -17.33 -4.26 -44.50
CA LEU A 495 -17.62 -5.40 -45.40
C LEU A 495 -16.97 -6.71 -44.93
N GLY A 496 -16.38 -6.75 -43.74
CA GLY A 496 -15.62 -7.90 -43.22
C GLY A 496 -14.09 -7.70 -43.30
N PRO A 497 -13.31 -8.67 -42.81
CA PRO A 497 -13.62 -10.10 -42.64
C PRO A 497 -14.45 -10.44 -41.39
N LEU A 498 -15.51 -11.23 -41.58
CA LEU A 498 -16.42 -11.68 -40.53
C LEU A 498 -15.90 -12.95 -39.89
N LEU A 499 -15.85 -12.98 -38.55
CA LEU A 499 -15.45 -14.17 -37.82
C LEU A 499 -16.62 -15.16 -37.72
N PRO A 500 -16.34 -16.48 -37.61
CA PRO A 500 -17.37 -17.48 -37.37
C PRO A 500 -18.14 -17.12 -36.09
N LYS A 501 -19.47 -17.06 -36.16
CA LYS A 501 -20.28 -16.75 -34.97
C LYS A 501 -20.15 -17.90 -33.98
N ASP A 502 -19.58 -17.61 -32.81
CA ASP A 502 -19.27 -18.55 -31.74
C ASP A 502 -20.50 -19.44 -31.43
N GLN A 503 -20.50 -20.68 -31.93
CA GLN A 503 -21.60 -21.64 -31.69
C GLN A 503 -21.43 -22.43 -30.39
N TRP A 504 -20.31 -22.26 -29.65
CA TRP A 504 -20.01 -23.06 -28.45
C TRP A 504 -19.20 -22.33 -27.37
N SER A 505 -19.65 -21.17 -26.96
CA SER A 505 -19.11 -20.48 -25.78
C SER A 505 -19.76 -21.00 -24.48
N LYS A 506 -18.97 -21.01 -23.40
CA LYS A 506 -19.45 -21.30 -22.04
C LYS A 506 -20.55 -20.29 -21.65
N PRO A 507 -21.60 -20.71 -20.92
CA PRO A 507 -22.61 -19.79 -20.42
C PRO A 507 -21.96 -18.73 -19.52
N ILE A 508 -22.25 -17.46 -19.79
CA ILE A 508 -21.79 -16.34 -18.96
C ILE A 508 -22.70 -16.26 -17.74
N THR A 509 -22.11 -16.13 -16.57
CA THR A 509 -22.83 -15.92 -15.32
C THR A 509 -23.05 -14.45 -15.07
N GLN A 510 -24.26 -14.06 -14.68
CA GLN A 510 -24.54 -12.72 -14.20
C GLN A 510 -23.73 -12.39 -12.94
N ASP A 511 -23.30 -11.14 -12.78
CA ASP A 511 -22.61 -10.66 -11.57
C ASP A 511 -23.48 -10.95 -10.33
N PHE A 512 -22.86 -11.54 -9.30
CA PHE A 512 -23.54 -11.96 -8.08
C PHE A 512 -24.24 -10.80 -7.34
N ARG A 513 -23.65 -9.59 -7.34
CA ARG A 513 -24.23 -8.39 -6.72
C ARG A 513 -25.52 -8.01 -7.43
N VAL A 514 -25.51 -8.04 -8.76
CA VAL A 514 -26.68 -7.74 -9.59
C VAL A 514 -27.77 -8.80 -9.38
N LYS A 515 -27.40 -10.08 -9.40
CA LYS A 515 -28.34 -11.17 -9.12
C LYS A 515 -29.01 -11.02 -7.74
N ASN A 516 -28.24 -10.74 -6.70
CA ASN A 516 -28.75 -10.59 -5.33
C ASN A 516 -29.71 -9.39 -5.20
N ILE A 517 -29.40 -8.23 -5.80
CA ILE A 517 -30.33 -7.10 -5.76
C ILE A 517 -31.60 -7.39 -6.57
N LEU A 518 -31.48 -8.09 -7.70
CA LEU A 518 -32.64 -8.51 -8.50
C LEU A 518 -33.56 -9.46 -7.75
N GLU A 519 -33.02 -10.45 -7.05
CA GLU A 519 -33.80 -11.35 -6.17
C GLU A 519 -34.58 -10.56 -5.11
N LYS A 520 -34.01 -9.48 -4.58
CA LYS A 520 -34.63 -8.62 -3.57
C LYS A 520 -35.72 -7.68 -4.10
N ILE A 521 -35.60 -7.22 -5.35
CA ILE A 521 -36.55 -6.27 -5.97
C ILE A 521 -37.52 -6.93 -6.94
N MET A 522 -37.45 -8.26 -7.11
CA MET A 522 -38.19 -9.01 -8.13
C MET A 522 -39.69 -8.74 -8.06
N ASP A 523 -40.30 -8.81 -6.86
CA ASP A 523 -41.73 -8.59 -6.68
C ASP A 523 -42.19 -7.23 -7.23
N VAL A 524 -41.40 -6.18 -6.98
CA VAL A 524 -41.69 -4.82 -7.45
C VAL A 524 -41.51 -4.74 -8.96
N LEU A 525 -40.45 -5.35 -9.48
CA LEU A 525 -40.14 -5.33 -10.91
C LEU A 525 -41.19 -6.07 -11.74
N VAL A 526 -41.73 -7.19 -11.23
CA VAL A 526 -42.82 -7.97 -11.84
C VAL A 526 -44.11 -7.18 -11.86
N ASN A 527 -44.42 -6.46 -10.78
CA ASN A 527 -45.57 -5.56 -10.71
C ASN A 527 -45.45 -4.44 -11.76
N VAL A 528 -44.28 -3.82 -11.87
CA VAL A 528 -44.01 -2.75 -12.85
C VAL A 528 -44.04 -3.29 -14.30
N ALA A 529 -43.56 -4.50 -14.54
CA ALA A 529 -43.62 -5.15 -15.85
C ALA A 529 -45.05 -5.56 -16.27
N GLY A 530 -46.00 -5.60 -15.32
CA GLY A 530 -47.38 -6.02 -15.55
C GLY A 530 -47.54 -7.53 -15.72
N GLY A 531 -46.72 -8.32 -15.00
CA GLY A 531 -46.78 -9.79 -14.92
C GLY A 531 -45.44 -10.50 -15.13
N GLN A 532 -45.28 -11.70 -14.55
CA GLN A 532 -44.06 -12.52 -14.67
C GLN A 532 -43.76 -12.89 -16.13
N ASP A 533 -44.79 -13.11 -16.93
CA ASP A 533 -44.69 -13.55 -18.33
C ASP A 533 -44.19 -12.47 -19.31
N LYS A 534 -43.89 -11.27 -18.79
CA LYS A 534 -43.38 -10.10 -19.53
C LYS A 534 -41.95 -9.73 -19.15
N LEU A 535 -41.31 -10.54 -18.31
CA LEU A 535 -40.00 -10.24 -17.75
C LEU A 535 -39.09 -11.47 -17.84
N SER A 536 -37.87 -11.24 -18.32
CA SER A 536 -36.80 -12.24 -18.35
C SER A 536 -35.53 -11.67 -17.74
N VAL A 537 -34.78 -12.47 -16.99
CA VAL A 537 -33.54 -12.08 -16.28
C VAL A 537 -32.34 -12.84 -16.86
N ALA A 538 -31.16 -12.21 -16.87
CA ALA A 538 -29.92 -12.80 -17.38
C ALA A 538 -30.07 -13.35 -18.82
N VAL A 539 -30.51 -12.48 -19.73
CA VAL A 539 -30.83 -12.85 -21.11
C VAL A 539 -29.61 -12.71 -22.00
N SER A 540 -29.18 -13.81 -22.61
CA SER A 540 -28.16 -13.81 -23.66
C SER A 540 -28.80 -13.50 -25.02
N ILE A 541 -28.21 -12.57 -25.76
CA ILE A 541 -28.70 -12.19 -27.09
C ILE A 541 -28.17 -13.20 -28.13
N PRO A 542 -29.04 -13.87 -28.91
CA PRO A 542 -28.62 -14.79 -29.96
C PRO A 542 -27.76 -14.11 -31.04
N TYR A 543 -26.83 -14.85 -31.64
CA TYR A 543 -25.97 -14.41 -32.75
C TYR A 543 -24.95 -13.31 -32.41
N LEU A 544 -24.83 -12.94 -31.13
CA LEU A 544 -23.76 -12.12 -30.58
C LEU A 544 -22.76 -13.00 -29.81
N PRO A 545 -21.50 -12.57 -29.66
CA PRO A 545 -20.51 -13.31 -28.90
C PRO A 545 -20.93 -13.39 -27.44
N SER A 546 -20.57 -14.50 -26.80
CA SER A 546 -20.73 -14.63 -25.36
C SER A 546 -19.68 -13.82 -24.63
N ASP A 547 -19.98 -12.53 -24.51
CA ASP A 547 -19.26 -11.56 -23.70
C ASP A 547 -20.20 -10.91 -22.66
N GLU A 548 -19.66 -10.52 -21.50
CA GLU A 548 -20.42 -9.83 -20.44
C GLU A 548 -21.12 -8.56 -20.95
N THR A 549 -20.56 -7.94 -22.00
CA THR A 549 -21.14 -6.82 -22.73
C THR A 549 -22.55 -7.13 -23.27
N TYR A 550 -22.84 -8.37 -23.68
CA TYR A 550 -24.12 -8.74 -24.30
C TYR A 550 -25.05 -9.56 -23.40
N LEU A 551 -24.67 -9.78 -22.14
CA LEU A 551 -25.58 -10.32 -21.14
C LEU A 551 -26.50 -9.20 -20.63
N LEU A 552 -27.80 -9.34 -20.85
CA LEU A 552 -28.80 -8.41 -20.32
C LEU A 552 -29.16 -8.76 -18.89
N ASP A 553 -29.20 -7.77 -18.00
CA ASP A 553 -29.60 -8.00 -16.61
C ASP A 553 -31.09 -8.34 -16.54
N VAL A 554 -31.94 -7.49 -17.12
CA VAL A 554 -33.37 -7.74 -17.26
C VAL A 554 -33.86 -7.28 -18.63
N MET A 555 -34.79 -8.03 -19.21
CA MET A 555 -35.48 -7.71 -20.44
C MET A 555 -36.99 -7.71 -20.19
N LEU A 556 -37.65 -6.59 -20.47
CA LEU A 556 -39.10 -6.48 -20.53
C LEU A 556 -39.57 -6.73 -21.96
N HIS A 557 -40.59 -7.57 -22.10
CA HIS A 557 -41.14 -7.99 -23.39
C HIS A 557 -42.67 -8.17 -23.31
N SER A 558 -43.35 -8.22 -24.46
CA SER A 558 -44.79 -8.50 -24.51
C SER A 558 -45.11 -9.92 -24.01
N ALA A 559 -46.31 -10.11 -23.45
CA ALA A 559 -46.77 -11.42 -22.94
C ALA A 559 -46.82 -12.46 -24.06
N GLY A 560 -46.43 -13.71 -23.77
CA GLY A 560 -46.34 -14.81 -24.74
C GLY A 560 -44.93 -15.06 -25.31
N LEU A 561 -43.94 -14.27 -24.90
CA LEU A 561 -42.51 -14.47 -25.21
C LEU A 561 -41.73 -15.22 -24.12
N GLY A 562 -42.41 -15.64 -23.03
CA GLY A 562 -41.83 -16.32 -21.88
C GLY A 562 -41.52 -17.79 -22.14
N SER A 563 -40.44 -18.07 -22.89
CA SER A 563 -39.73 -19.35 -22.85
C SER A 563 -38.29 -19.16 -23.33
N LYS A 564 -37.40 -20.06 -22.91
CA LYS A 564 -35.91 -20.02 -23.00
C LYS A 564 -35.30 -19.80 -24.40
N THR A 565 -36.10 -19.53 -25.42
CA THR A 565 -35.65 -19.27 -26.79
C THR A 565 -36.47 -18.13 -27.36
N PHE A 566 -36.04 -16.89 -27.08
CA PHE A 566 -36.48 -15.74 -27.85
C PHE A 566 -36.19 -16.00 -29.33
N ASN A 567 -37.23 -16.03 -30.18
CA ASN A 567 -37.04 -16.18 -31.62
C ASN A 567 -36.62 -14.84 -32.21
N TRP A 568 -35.31 -14.56 -32.16
CA TRP A 568 -34.69 -13.33 -32.68
C TRP A 568 -34.88 -13.16 -34.20
N LYS A 569 -35.40 -14.18 -34.91
CA LYS A 569 -35.74 -14.13 -36.34
C LYS A 569 -37.13 -13.57 -36.63
N SER A 570 -38.01 -13.48 -35.64
CA SER A 570 -39.27 -12.75 -35.81
C SER A 570 -38.94 -11.27 -35.95
N LYS A 571 -39.57 -10.56 -36.90
CA LYS A 571 -39.49 -9.10 -37.00
C LYS A 571 -40.09 -8.51 -35.72
N THR A 572 -39.28 -8.40 -34.68
CA THR A 572 -39.64 -7.68 -33.47
C THR A 572 -39.87 -6.25 -33.89
N VAL A 573 -41.03 -5.72 -33.55
CA VAL A 573 -41.32 -4.30 -33.79
C VAL A 573 -40.25 -3.52 -33.03
N ARG A 574 -39.53 -2.62 -33.72
CA ARG A 574 -38.55 -1.74 -33.07
C ARG A 574 -39.20 -1.11 -31.84
N ASN A 575 -38.48 -1.02 -30.72
CA ASN A 575 -38.97 -0.49 -29.44
C ASN A 575 -40.00 -1.33 -28.68
N ALA A 576 -40.30 -2.57 -29.10
CA ALA A 576 -41.21 -3.44 -28.35
C ALA A 576 -40.60 -4.00 -27.05
N ASN A 577 -39.27 -4.11 -26.99
CA ASN A 577 -38.54 -4.66 -25.85
C ASN A 577 -37.72 -3.58 -25.14
N ILE A 578 -37.65 -3.68 -23.82
CA ILE A 578 -36.87 -2.77 -22.97
C ILE A 578 -35.77 -3.58 -22.28
N ALA A 579 -34.52 -3.23 -22.52
CA ALA A 579 -33.37 -3.75 -21.81
C ALA A 579 -33.07 -2.87 -20.60
N ILE A 580 -33.08 -3.46 -19.41
CA ILE A 580 -32.70 -2.79 -18.17
C ILE A 580 -31.29 -3.25 -17.81
N LEU A 581 -30.40 -2.29 -17.62
CA LEU A 581 -29.00 -2.50 -17.20
C LEU A 581 -28.82 -1.98 -15.78
N ILE A 582 -28.23 -2.80 -14.91
CA ILE A 582 -27.91 -2.40 -13.54
C ILE A 582 -26.42 -2.11 -13.46
N HIS A 583 -26.08 -0.84 -13.29
CA HIS A 583 -24.70 -0.39 -13.24
C HIS A 583 -24.18 -0.42 -11.81
N LEU A 584 -23.10 -1.19 -11.62
CA LEU A 584 -22.35 -1.29 -10.36
C LEU A 584 -21.48 -0.05 -10.16
N PRO A 585 -20.98 0.23 -8.95
CA PRO A 585 -20.08 1.36 -8.72
C PRO A 585 -18.87 1.35 -9.65
N ASP A 586 -18.31 0.16 -9.93
CA ASP A 586 -17.14 -0.05 -10.80
C ASP A 586 -17.44 0.24 -12.29
N HIS A 587 -18.71 0.46 -12.65
CA HIS A 587 -19.14 0.82 -14.01
C HIS A 587 -19.12 2.33 -14.24
N TYR A 588 -18.91 3.13 -13.20
CA TYR A 588 -18.84 4.57 -13.27
C TYR A 588 -17.41 5.05 -13.07
N CYS A 589 -17.10 6.22 -13.62
CA CYS A 589 -15.96 6.99 -13.18
C CYS A 589 -16.11 7.41 -11.71
N SER A 590 -15.01 7.80 -11.07
CA SER A 590 -14.91 8.32 -9.70
C SER A 590 -15.97 9.36 -9.31
N ASN A 591 -16.45 10.18 -10.27
CA ASN A 591 -17.54 11.13 -10.07
C ASN A 591 -18.94 10.50 -9.95
N ASN A 592 -19.07 9.19 -10.14
CA ASN A 592 -20.31 8.41 -10.09
C ASN A 592 -21.41 8.89 -11.06
N GLU A 593 -21.01 9.59 -12.12
CA GLU A 593 -21.91 10.17 -13.13
C GLU A 593 -21.67 9.55 -14.51
N HIS A 594 -20.40 9.42 -14.90
CA HIS A 594 -20.02 9.00 -16.25
C HIS A 594 -19.80 7.49 -16.26
N LEU A 595 -20.41 6.79 -17.22
CA LEU A 595 -20.18 5.36 -17.42
C LEU A 595 -18.86 5.14 -18.17
N ILE A 596 -18.15 4.07 -17.81
CA ILE A 596 -16.96 3.64 -18.55
C ILE A 596 -17.31 3.16 -19.97
N GLY A 597 -16.33 3.23 -20.87
CA GLY A 597 -16.43 2.90 -22.29
C GLY A 597 -17.16 1.59 -22.60
N PRO A 598 -16.83 0.45 -21.95
CA PRO A 598 -17.53 -0.82 -22.17
C PRO A 598 -19.06 -0.73 -21.94
N GLN A 599 -19.49 0.02 -20.92
CA GLN A 599 -20.91 0.15 -20.57
C GLN A 599 -21.64 1.11 -21.52
N VAL A 600 -20.96 2.15 -21.99
CA VAL A 600 -21.50 3.05 -23.01
C VAL A 600 -21.67 2.33 -24.34
N MET A 601 -20.67 1.53 -24.75
CA MET A 601 -20.75 0.69 -25.94
C MET A 601 -21.91 -0.32 -25.84
N LYS A 602 -22.04 -1.01 -24.68
CA LYS A 602 -23.17 -1.90 -24.39
C LYS A 602 -24.51 -1.21 -24.64
N LYS A 603 -24.71 -0.01 -24.09
CA LYS A 603 -25.95 0.76 -24.31
C LYS A 603 -26.19 1.06 -25.80
N ARG A 604 -25.17 1.52 -26.54
CA ARG A 604 -25.31 1.81 -27.97
C ARG A 604 -25.69 0.56 -28.77
N HIS A 605 -25.01 -0.56 -28.55
CA HIS A 605 -25.31 -1.80 -29.26
C HIS A 605 -26.74 -2.28 -29.03
N LEU A 606 -27.23 -2.21 -27.79
CA LEU A 606 -28.63 -2.59 -27.50
C LEU A 606 -29.65 -1.69 -28.22
N LYS A 607 -29.34 -0.39 -28.34
CA LYS A 607 -30.17 0.57 -29.10
C LYS A 607 -30.16 0.27 -30.59
N ILE A 608 -29.00 -0.07 -31.16
CA ILE A 608 -28.86 -0.49 -32.57
C ILE A 608 -29.65 -1.79 -32.84
N LEU A 609 -29.68 -2.69 -31.87
CA LEU A 609 -30.47 -3.93 -31.92
C LEU A 609 -32.00 -3.71 -31.77
N GLY A 610 -32.46 -2.46 -31.68
CA GLY A 610 -33.88 -2.13 -31.68
C GLY A 610 -34.56 -2.15 -30.31
N MET A 611 -33.79 -2.20 -29.22
CA MET A 611 -34.30 -2.17 -27.84
C MET A 611 -34.26 -0.77 -27.25
N LYS A 612 -35.23 -0.46 -26.37
CA LYS A 612 -35.10 0.68 -25.46
C LYS A 612 -34.16 0.31 -24.33
N VAL A 613 -33.36 1.26 -23.83
CA VAL A 613 -32.39 0.99 -22.77
C VAL A 613 -32.69 1.82 -21.54
N VAL A 614 -32.80 1.15 -20.39
CA VAL A 614 -32.93 1.76 -19.07
C VAL A 614 -31.65 1.48 -18.29
N SER A 615 -31.07 2.51 -17.68
CA SER A 615 -29.87 2.40 -16.84
C SER A 615 -30.23 2.68 -15.40
N LEU A 616 -30.03 1.69 -14.52
CA LEU A 616 -30.30 1.81 -13.08
C LEU A 616 -28.99 1.80 -12.30
N LYS A 617 -28.89 2.63 -11.25
CA LYS A 617 -27.75 2.63 -10.33
C LYS A 617 -27.94 1.57 -9.24
N TYR A 618 -26.98 0.67 -9.09
CA TYR A 618 -27.00 -0.35 -8.03
C TYR A 618 -27.11 0.28 -6.63
N SER A 619 -26.36 1.35 -6.36
CA SER A 619 -26.36 2.05 -5.07
C SER A 619 -27.76 2.57 -4.69
N LEU A 620 -28.49 3.12 -5.65
CA LEU A 620 -29.83 3.65 -5.44
C LEU A 620 -30.85 2.52 -5.18
N LEU A 621 -30.78 1.43 -5.95
CA LEU A 621 -31.60 0.23 -5.72
C LEU A 621 -31.34 -0.35 -4.33
N SER A 622 -30.06 -0.42 -3.93
CA SER A 622 -29.66 -0.89 -2.60
C SER A 622 -30.17 0.04 -1.48
N GLN A 623 -30.15 1.36 -1.70
CA GLN A 623 -30.70 2.34 -0.76
C GLN A 623 -32.21 2.18 -0.57
N PHE A 624 -32.99 2.07 -1.66
CA PHE A 624 -34.43 1.83 -1.59
C PHE A 624 -34.78 0.55 -0.85
N TYR A 625 -34.02 -0.53 -1.10
CA TYR A 625 -34.20 -1.79 -0.38
C TYR A 625 -33.89 -1.65 1.11
N THR A 626 -32.78 -1.00 1.47
CA THR A 626 -32.34 -0.85 2.87
C THR A 626 -33.27 0.05 3.68
N THR A 627 -33.88 1.04 3.02
CA THR A 627 -34.87 1.94 3.62
C THR A 627 -36.29 1.38 3.63
N TYR A 628 -36.49 0.15 3.14
CA TYR A 628 -37.80 -0.51 2.99
C TYR A 628 -38.85 0.31 2.21
N ASN A 629 -38.41 1.24 1.36
CA ASN A 629 -39.28 2.13 0.61
C ASN A 629 -39.72 1.50 -0.72
N LYS A 630 -40.68 0.57 -0.65
CA LYS A 630 -41.21 -0.13 -1.84
C LYS A 630 -41.96 0.80 -2.80
N ASN A 631 -42.67 1.79 -2.29
CA ASN A 631 -43.43 2.73 -3.11
C ASN A 631 -42.49 3.63 -3.93
N GLY A 632 -41.48 4.20 -3.27
CA GLY A 632 -40.45 5.01 -3.95
C GLY A 632 -39.65 4.20 -4.98
N LEU A 633 -39.37 2.92 -4.69
CA LEU A 633 -38.75 2.03 -5.69
C LEU A 633 -39.64 1.81 -6.92
N THR A 634 -40.95 1.68 -6.71
CA THR A 634 -41.93 1.48 -7.80
C THR A 634 -42.02 2.72 -8.67
N GLU A 635 -42.13 3.89 -8.06
CA GLU A 635 -42.13 5.20 -8.75
C GLU A 635 -40.84 5.40 -9.54
N TYR A 636 -39.69 5.15 -8.91
CA TYR A 636 -38.38 5.25 -9.54
C TYR A 636 -38.25 4.32 -10.76
N LEU A 637 -38.69 3.07 -10.65
CA LEU A 637 -38.65 2.12 -11.77
C LEU A 637 -39.60 2.54 -12.91
N LEU A 638 -40.81 3.00 -12.60
CA LEU A 638 -41.76 3.50 -13.59
C LEU A 638 -41.22 4.72 -14.32
N GLU A 639 -40.68 5.69 -13.57
CA GLU A 639 -40.03 6.88 -14.14
C GLU A 639 -38.84 6.49 -15.03
N SER A 640 -37.99 5.57 -14.55
CA SER A 640 -36.82 5.09 -15.30
C SER A 640 -37.22 4.38 -16.60
N ILE A 641 -38.32 3.63 -16.60
CA ILE A 641 -38.85 2.94 -17.78
C ILE A 641 -39.51 3.93 -18.75
N ASN A 642 -40.23 4.94 -18.23
CA ASN A 642 -40.83 5.99 -19.05
C ASN A 642 -39.75 6.85 -19.74
N ASN A 643 -38.65 7.12 -19.02
CA ASN A 643 -37.49 7.87 -19.52
C ASN A 643 -36.47 6.97 -20.24
N ALA A 644 -36.85 5.76 -20.66
CA ALA A 644 -35.95 4.85 -21.36
C ALA A 644 -35.39 5.49 -22.64
N GLU A 645 -34.09 5.29 -22.89
CA GLU A 645 -33.46 5.73 -24.12
C GLU A 645 -34.04 4.94 -25.30
N GLN A 646 -34.55 5.66 -26.31
CA GLN A 646 -35.13 5.05 -27.51
C GLN A 646 -34.07 4.32 -28.33
N CYS A 647 -34.49 3.31 -29.12
CA CYS A 647 -33.60 2.65 -30.07
C CYS A 647 -33.08 3.63 -31.14
N MET A 648 -31.99 3.26 -31.82
CA MET A 648 -31.42 4.03 -32.94
C MET A 648 -32.12 3.72 -34.28
#